data_AF-A0A939Z480-F1
#
_entry.id   AF-A0A939Z480-F1
#
_cell.length_a   1.000
_cell.length_b   1.000
_cell.length_c   1.000
_cell.angle_alpha   90.00
_cell.angle_beta   90.00
_cell.angle_gamma   90.00
#
_symmetry.space_group_name_H-M   'P 1'
#
loop_
_entity.id
_entity.type
_entity.pdbx_description
1 polymer ?
#
loop_
_entity_poly.entity_id
_entity_poly.type
_entity_poly.pdbx_seq_one_letter_code
_entity_poly.pdbx_strand_id
1 'polypeptide(L)'
;MEKYQRLFQLPENLYVPGSPVVISAGAITKDTETGAVFAQIKTKNISRKIIKAVIVELTGFDVQKNEVDEKITYEYLDLNCGFNCEVGSKTPIFLKNKGTRSFSINNIRVVFEDDSFFTTDFSNAESIPGQKKLSAVYDEDQSAQFKKEFGNKSKFSARNYKDLFLCSCGAINKTPTCLACRANIETMISADPETLKKDGVYNKAVSRMNAADYETASQLFNSVIEWRDSRDLLEKCIVKKTELQVRKEQEKKRNKKLILAVSLIAAVAVVFSVVLSVVVMPSANYKKALAATDAGNYSEAYSRFFEYPDYKDTKEQIASAKEKQAEEFFQSGDYENAYSIFSGIGKRAVCFNRILKTAEDRLHKDDYNSVKEICELNEQFSDAVSDKVNEYVEKLCEEKDYVKAREVVSEFKDIISENDLEEYISEKELVDVISKLNVGDVFKFGRYEQDNNLSNGEEEIEWIVLKKSKSDLLVISKYVLEFRKYSAPPAPEGWETSNLRNWMHTIFYQNAFNENEKRYINCVKNTKDSNDKNNVNYGRSTADYCFTLTLSEVEKYLPLNERICYPTPYAVSNSTWYTSSSYPCYWWIRTPVGYVVDQYGTHCIGGLYYKNGMYYTNEEDGVRPAMYINTEGKIKSRSNYYYINTEESDLRVRKEKDITSEIIEKIPKNALVYISEYGNDWSKITYKNKTGYVKSEYLQNAR
;
A
#
# COMPACT_ATOMS: atom_id res chain seq x y z
N MET A 1 26.08 37.85 -15.10
CA MET A 1 24.76 37.79 -15.78
C MET A 1 24.28 36.35 -15.70
N GLU A 2 23.00 36.12 -15.43
CA GLU A 2 22.45 34.76 -15.49
C GLU A 2 22.54 34.25 -16.93
N LYS A 3 23.06 33.03 -17.12
CA LYS A 3 23.26 32.40 -18.44
C LYS A 3 21.97 32.28 -19.25
N TYR A 4 20.83 32.16 -18.57
CA TYR A 4 19.52 31.99 -19.18
C TYR A 4 18.56 33.05 -18.67
N GLN A 5 17.96 33.80 -19.59
CA GLN A 5 16.96 34.83 -19.32
C GLN A 5 15.58 34.36 -19.81
N ARG A 6 14.60 34.25 -18.91
CA ARG A 6 13.21 33.95 -19.30
C ARG A 6 12.58 35.17 -19.97
N LEU A 7 12.06 35.00 -21.18
CA LEU A 7 11.42 36.06 -21.97
C LEU A 7 9.89 36.02 -21.89
N PHE A 8 9.30 34.83 -21.75
CA PHE A 8 7.86 34.62 -21.73
C PHE A 8 7.50 33.33 -21.01
N GLN A 9 6.27 33.26 -20.50
CA GLN A 9 5.72 32.07 -19.85
C GLN A 9 4.23 31.94 -20.20
N LEU A 10 3.82 30.73 -20.59
CA LEU A 10 2.42 30.36 -20.74
C LEU A 10 1.74 30.24 -19.38
N PRO A 11 0.41 30.40 -19.30
CA PRO A 11 -0.35 29.97 -18.14
C PRO A 11 -0.06 28.50 -17.82
N GLU A 12 -0.07 28.15 -16.54
CA GLU A 12 0.15 26.77 -16.10
C GLU A 12 -1.10 25.90 -16.32
N ASN A 13 -0.87 24.61 -16.50
CA ASN A 13 -1.91 23.58 -16.63
C ASN A 13 -2.97 23.88 -17.70
N LEU A 14 -2.56 24.25 -18.92
CA LEU A 14 -3.50 24.45 -20.03
C LEU A 14 -4.10 23.12 -20.50
N TYR A 15 -5.41 23.11 -20.73
CA TYR A 15 -6.17 21.91 -21.08
C TYR A 15 -7.33 22.21 -22.03
N VAL A 16 -7.66 21.19 -22.82
CA VAL A 16 -8.80 21.15 -23.75
C VAL A 16 -9.57 19.85 -23.49
N PRO A 17 -10.91 19.88 -23.31
CA PRO A 17 -11.71 18.68 -23.11
C PRO A 17 -11.40 17.57 -24.10
N GLY A 18 -11.39 16.32 -23.63
CA GLY A 18 -11.04 15.18 -24.46
C GLY A 18 -9.55 14.90 -24.56
N SER A 19 -8.69 15.92 -24.41
CA SER A 19 -7.23 15.77 -24.53
C SER A 19 -6.68 14.71 -23.57
N PRO A 20 -5.77 13.82 -24.02
CA PRO A 20 -5.06 12.88 -23.15
C PRO A 20 -3.89 13.51 -22.40
N VAL A 21 -3.60 14.79 -22.65
CA VAL A 21 -2.48 15.53 -22.05
C VAL A 21 -2.89 16.92 -21.56
N VAL A 22 -2.13 17.41 -20.59
CA VAL A 22 -2.19 18.78 -20.06
C VAL A 22 -0.85 19.46 -20.33
N ILE A 23 -0.84 20.71 -20.81
CA ILE A 23 0.39 21.50 -20.84
C ILE A 23 0.60 22.08 -19.44
N SER A 24 1.39 21.39 -18.63
CA SER A 24 1.68 21.82 -17.25
C SER A 24 2.42 23.16 -17.18
N ALA A 25 3.31 23.44 -18.15
CA ALA A 25 4.02 24.72 -18.25
C ALA A 25 4.58 24.92 -19.67
N GLY A 26 4.87 26.17 -20.04
CA GLY A 26 5.73 26.46 -21.19
C GLY A 26 6.35 27.84 -21.09
N ALA A 27 7.55 28.02 -21.64
CA ALA A 27 8.28 29.28 -21.54
C ALA A 27 9.20 29.50 -22.74
N ILE A 28 9.51 30.76 -23.03
CA ILE A 28 10.62 31.15 -23.91
C ILE A 28 11.79 31.57 -23.06
N THR A 29 12.96 31.03 -23.38
CA THR A 29 14.22 31.37 -22.73
C THR A 29 15.23 31.84 -23.77
N LYS A 30 16.01 32.85 -23.40
CA LYS A 30 17.17 33.33 -24.15
C LYS A 30 18.44 32.91 -23.44
N ASP A 31 19.33 32.25 -24.15
CA ASP A 31 20.71 32.06 -23.72
C ASP A 31 21.46 33.39 -23.93
N THR A 32 21.96 33.98 -22.84
CA THR A 32 22.64 35.29 -22.88
C THR A 32 24.04 35.21 -23.46
N GLU A 33 24.65 34.03 -23.50
CA GLU A 33 25.99 33.79 -24.05
C GLU A 33 25.91 33.59 -25.56
N THR A 34 24.97 32.75 -26.04
CA THR A 34 24.85 32.41 -27.47
C THR A 34 23.85 33.28 -28.22
N GLY A 35 22.97 33.98 -27.50
CA GLY A 35 21.84 34.73 -28.07
C GLY A 35 20.75 33.83 -28.67
N ALA A 36 20.81 32.51 -28.47
CA ALA A 36 19.79 31.58 -28.91
C ALA A 36 18.49 31.79 -28.13
N VAL A 37 17.36 31.71 -28.81
CA VAL A 37 16.02 31.79 -28.20
C VAL A 37 15.32 30.47 -28.45
N PHE A 38 14.75 29.87 -27.41
CA PHE A 38 14.09 28.58 -27.50
C PHE A 38 12.86 28.53 -26.61
N ALA A 39 11.85 27.78 -27.05
CA ALA A 39 10.70 27.43 -26.25
C ALA A 39 10.95 26.10 -25.51
N GLN A 40 10.41 25.96 -24.31
CA GLN A 40 10.30 24.68 -23.60
C GLN A 40 8.85 24.47 -23.26
N ILE A 41 8.31 23.29 -23.58
CA ILE A 41 6.90 22.98 -23.39
C ILE A 41 6.82 21.68 -22.62
N LYS A 42 6.17 21.73 -21.46
CA LYS A 42 6.06 20.63 -20.54
C LYS A 42 4.65 20.06 -20.61
N THR A 43 4.50 18.90 -21.24
CA THR A 43 3.21 18.20 -21.34
C THR A 43 3.16 17.04 -20.35
N LYS A 44 2.01 16.82 -19.72
CA LYS A 44 1.75 15.76 -18.74
C LYS A 44 0.74 14.78 -19.31
N ASN A 45 1.04 13.47 -19.24
CA ASN A 45 0.09 12.43 -19.58
C ASN A 45 -0.97 12.28 -18.49
N ILE A 46 -2.24 12.43 -18.85
CA ILE A 46 -3.39 12.18 -17.95
C ILE A 46 -4.24 10.99 -18.42
N SER A 47 -3.82 10.31 -19.48
CA SER A 47 -4.37 9.05 -19.97
C SER A 47 -3.76 7.86 -19.23
N ARG A 48 -4.48 6.74 -19.27
CA ARG A 48 -4.00 5.43 -18.81
C ARG A 48 -3.05 4.78 -19.82
N LYS A 49 -3.20 5.14 -21.10
CA LYS A 49 -2.34 4.65 -22.19
C LYS A 49 -0.95 5.29 -22.11
N ILE A 50 0.08 4.49 -22.37
CA ILE A 50 1.46 4.96 -22.50
C ILE A 50 1.59 5.79 -23.78
N ILE A 51 2.18 6.98 -23.67
CA ILE A 51 2.46 7.86 -24.81
C ILE A 51 3.88 7.56 -25.32
N LYS A 52 4.00 7.29 -26.63
CA LYS A 52 5.29 7.07 -27.31
C LYS A 52 5.76 8.24 -28.17
N ALA A 53 4.85 9.14 -28.56
CA ALA A 53 5.23 10.40 -29.18
C ALA A 53 4.27 11.54 -28.83
N VAL A 54 4.80 12.75 -28.74
CA VAL A 54 4.03 14.00 -28.65
C VAL A 54 4.54 14.94 -29.74
N ILE A 55 3.67 15.34 -30.66
CA ILE A 55 3.96 16.32 -31.69
C ILE A 55 3.27 17.63 -31.31
N VAL A 56 4.04 18.70 -31.22
CA VAL A 56 3.55 20.04 -30.85
C VAL A 56 3.72 20.99 -32.02
N GLU A 57 2.64 21.64 -32.42
CA GLU A 57 2.64 22.74 -33.38
C GLU A 57 2.50 24.06 -32.62
N LEU A 58 3.41 25.01 -32.82
CA LEU A 58 3.41 26.32 -32.16
C LEU A 58 3.68 27.47 -33.14
N THR A 59 3.22 28.68 -32.79
CA THR A 59 3.48 29.92 -33.52
C THR A 59 4.18 30.91 -32.60
N GLY A 60 5.27 31.54 -33.08
CA GLY A 60 6.01 32.57 -32.35
C GLY A 60 5.59 33.99 -32.75
N PHE A 61 5.63 34.93 -31.79
CA PHE A 61 5.26 36.34 -31.99
C PHE A 61 6.34 37.30 -31.48
N ASP A 62 6.48 38.47 -32.11
CA ASP A 62 7.34 39.58 -31.65
C ASP A 62 6.75 40.38 -30.47
N VAL A 63 7.43 41.48 -30.11
CA VAL A 63 6.97 42.44 -29.09
C VAL A 63 5.65 43.15 -29.45
N GLN A 64 5.29 43.21 -30.74
CA GLN A 64 4.07 43.83 -31.24
C GLN A 64 2.93 42.80 -31.42
N LYS A 65 3.17 41.52 -31.07
CA LYS A 65 2.28 40.37 -31.30
C LYS A 65 2.05 40.02 -32.78
N ASN A 66 2.95 40.43 -33.67
CA ASN A 66 2.94 39.95 -35.05
C ASN A 66 3.59 38.56 -35.09
N GLU A 67 3.06 37.66 -35.92
CA GLU A 67 3.68 36.36 -36.19
C GLU A 67 5.05 36.57 -36.84
N VAL A 68 6.08 35.88 -36.33
CA VAL A 68 7.47 36.07 -36.76
C VAL A 68 8.14 34.84 -37.37
N ASP A 69 7.51 33.69 -37.26
CA ASP A 69 7.96 32.41 -37.81
C ASP A 69 6.76 31.70 -38.44
N GLU A 70 6.99 30.91 -39.50
CA GLU A 70 6.04 29.89 -39.95
C GLU A 70 5.76 28.91 -38.81
N LYS A 71 4.58 28.27 -38.81
CA LYS A 71 4.20 27.27 -37.81
C LYS A 71 5.33 26.26 -37.56
N ILE A 72 5.80 26.19 -36.33
CA ILE A 72 6.88 25.30 -35.90
C ILE A 72 6.27 24.00 -35.42
N THR A 73 6.58 22.90 -36.10
CA THR A 73 6.22 21.55 -35.65
C THR A 73 7.44 20.89 -35.01
N TYR A 74 7.29 20.40 -33.79
CA TYR A 74 8.32 19.69 -33.05
C TYR A 74 7.81 18.34 -32.56
N GLU A 75 8.62 17.30 -32.72
CA GLU A 75 8.26 15.93 -32.37
C GLU A 75 9.11 15.45 -31.20
N TYR A 76 8.45 15.16 -30.08
CA TYR A 76 9.00 14.38 -28.99
C TYR A 76 8.76 12.90 -29.32
N LEU A 77 9.82 12.17 -29.69
CA LEU A 77 9.76 10.77 -30.13
C LEU A 77 10.34 9.83 -29.06
N ASP A 78 10.18 8.53 -29.29
CA ASP A 78 10.76 7.44 -28.47
C ASP A 78 10.40 7.54 -26.97
N LEU A 79 9.21 8.04 -26.68
CA LEU A 79 8.72 8.23 -25.31
C LEU A 79 8.23 6.90 -24.72
N ASN A 80 8.30 6.78 -23.40
CA ASN A 80 7.58 5.76 -22.63
C ASN A 80 6.90 6.46 -21.44
N CYS A 81 5.95 7.33 -21.76
CA CYS A 81 5.33 8.20 -20.77
C CYS A 81 3.99 7.61 -20.30
N GLY A 82 4.00 6.92 -19.16
CA GLY A 82 2.80 6.42 -18.49
C GLY A 82 1.99 7.52 -17.79
N PHE A 83 0.97 7.14 -17.02
CA PHE A 83 0.11 8.08 -16.30
C PHE A 83 0.92 9.04 -15.40
N ASN A 84 0.58 10.33 -15.44
CA ASN A 84 1.18 11.41 -14.65
C ASN A 84 2.67 11.71 -14.94
N CYS A 85 3.28 11.02 -15.91
CA CYS A 85 4.60 11.37 -16.42
C CYS A 85 4.54 12.68 -17.22
N GLU A 86 5.68 13.39 -17.27
CA GLU A 86 5.83 14.67 -17.95
C GLU A 86 6.93 14.59 -19.01
N VAL A 87 6.71 15.21 -20.18
CA VAL A 87 7.66 15.24 -21.30
C VAL A 87 7.91 16.67 -21.78
N GLY A 88 9.07 16.91 -22.39
CA GLY A 88 9.45 18.19 -23.00
C GLY A 88 10.00 19.27 -22.05
N SER A 89 10.09 18.98 -20.74
CA SER A 89 10.60 19.93 -19.73
C SER A 89 12.08 20.33 -19.94
N LYS A 90 12.91 19.43 -20.48
CA LYS A 90 14.36 19.62 -20.65
C LYS A 90 14.80 19.77 -22.10
N THR A 91 13.85 19.73 -23.04
CA THR A 91 14.14 19.66 -24.48
C THR A 91 13.77 20.99 -25.14
N PRO A 92 14.76 21.81 -25.54
CA PRO A 92 14.52 23.12 -26.14
C PRO A 92 14.05 23.00 -27.60
N ILE A 93 12.98 23.71 -27.93
CA ILE A 93 12.54 23.98 -29.30
C ILE A 93 13.17 25.31 -29.72
N PHE A 94 14.29 25.25 -30.45
CA PHE A 94 14.97 26.46 -30.92
C PHE A 94 14.11 27.22 -31.93
N LEU A 95 13.90 28.51 -31.66
CA LEU A 95 13.10 29.39 -32.49
C LEU A 95 14.01 30.05 -33.53
N LYS A 96 13.58 30.06 -34.80
CA LYS A 96 14.37 30.60 -35.91
C LYS A 96 14.55 32.11 -35.74
N ASN A 97 13.47 32.81 -35.35
CA ASN A 97 13.53 34.24 -35.11
C ASN A 97 13.97 34.56 -33.67
N LYS A 98 15.19 35.09 -33.49
CA LYS A 98 15.72 35.56 -32.20
C LYS A 98 14.94 36.76 -31.61
N GLY A 99 14.10 37.39 -32.41
CA GLY A 99 13.15 38.44 -32.03
C GLY A 99 11.89 37.93 -31.35
N THR A 100 11.66 36.61 -31.29
CA THR A 100 10.47 36.03 -30.66
C THR A 100 10.38 36.37 -29.18
N ARG A 101 9.20 36.84 -28.74
CA ARG A 101 8.91 37.27 -27.36
C ARG A 101 7.67 36.65 -26.76
N SER A 102 6.84 35.96 -27.54
CA SER A 102 5.77 35.10 -27.01
C SER A 102 5.46 33.98 -28.00
N PHE A 103 4.69 32.99 -27.59
CA PHE A 103 4.23 31.90 -28.48
C PHE A 103 2.86 31.39 -28.08
N SER A 104 2.14 30.80 -29.03
CA SER A 104 0.91 30.01 -28.82
C SER A 104 1.13 28.58 -29.26
N ILE A 105 0.40 27.64 -28.65
CA ILE A 105 0.36 26.24 -29.08
C ILE A 105 -0.91 26.04 -29.88
N ASN A 106 -0.77 25.64 -31.14
CA ASN A 106 -1.87 25.47 -32.07
C ASN A 106 -2.45 24.07 -31.96
N ASN A 107 -1.62 23.03 -32.08
CA ASN A 107 -2.05 21.64 -32.05
C ASN A 107 -1.10 20.78 -31.23
N ILE A 108 -1.65 19.78 -30.55
CA ILE A 108 -0.88 18.69 -29.97
C ILE A 108 -1.44 17.37 -30.51
N ARG A 109 -0.57 16.57 -31.14
CA ARG A 109 -0.86 15.18 -31.47
C ARG A 109 -0.11 14.27 -30.52
N VAL A 110 -0.83 13.33 -29.93
CA VAL A 110 -0.31 12.29 -29.05
C VAL A 110 -0.43 10.96 -29.77
N VAL A 111 0.65 10.19 -29.81
CA VAL A 111 0.67 8.81 -30.32
C VAL A 111 0.94 7.88 -29.15
N PHE A 112 0.06 6.90 -28.98
CA PHE A 112 0.12 5.92 -27.91
C PHE A 112 0.94 4.69 -28.30
N GLU A 113 1.30 3.88 -27.30
CA GLU A 113 2.06 2.65 -27.52
C GLU A 113 1.42 1.74 -28.57
N ASP A 114 0.08 1.62 -28.56
CA ASP A 114 -0.77 0.82 -29.44
C ASP A 114 -1.02 1.43 -30.84
N ASP A 115 -0.22 2.42 -31.25
CA ASP A 115 -0.34 3.15 -32.52
C ASP A 115 -1.63 3.99 -32.70
N SER A 116 -2.55 3.95 -31.73
CA SER A 116 -3.65 4.90 -31.70
C SER A 116 -3.12 6.31 -31.45
N PHE A 117 -3.81 7.32 -31.98
CA PHE A 117 -3.41 8.71 -31.81
C PHE A 117 -4.61 9.60 -31.50
N PHE A 118 -4.32 10.73 -30.86
CA PHE A 118 -5.28 11.79 -30.58
C PHE A 118 -4.68 13.12 -31.01
N THR A 119 -5.43 13.93 -31.77
CA THR A 119 -5.00 15.29 -32.14
C THR A 119 -5.95 16.28 -31.52
N THR A 120 -5.41 17.28 -30.83
CA THR A 120 -6.17 18.33 -30.15
C THR A 120 -5.72 19.70 -30.64
N ASP A 121 -6.69 20.56 -30.97
CA ASP A 121 -6.46 22.00 -31.15
C ASP A 121 -6.36 22.67 -29.76
N PHE A 122 -5.19 23.23 -29.48
CA PHE A 122 -4.85 23.91 -28.23
C PHE A 122 -4.97 25.43 -28.30
N SER A 123 -5.45 25.97 -29.43
CA SER A 123 -5.60 27.42 -29.64
C SER A 123 -6.57 28.06 -28.63
N ASN A 124 -7.56 27.29 -28.16
CA ASN A 124 -8.56 27.71 -27.15
C ASN A 124 -8.34 27.01 -25.80
N ALA A 125 -7.13 26.56 -25.49
CA ALA A 125 -6.84 25.89 -24.22
C ALA A 125 -7.02 26.83 -23.03
N GLU A 126 -7.63 26.31 -21.97
CA GLU A 126 -7.85 27.04 -20.73
C GLU A 126 -6.98 26.49 -19.61
N SER A 127 -6.56 27.35 -18.69
CA SER A 127 -5.84 26.91 -17.49
C SER A 127 -6.79 26.14 -16.58
N ILE A 128 -6.40 24.92 -16.20
CA ILE A 128 -7.10 24.16 -15.17
C ILE A 128 -7.00 24.96 -13.86
N PRO A 129 -8.14 25.26 -13.22
CA PRO A 129 -8.13 26.02 -11.98
C PRO A 129 -7.36 25.27 -10.91
N GLY A 130 -6.45 25.97 -10.22
CA GLY A 130 -5.73 25.41 -9.08
C GLY A 130 -6.68 24.88 -8.01
N GLN A 131 -6.35 23.73 -7.43
CA GLN A 131 -7.12 23.18 -6.32
C GLN A 131 -6.77 23.92 -5.03
N LYS A 132 -7.79 24.20 -4.20
CA LYS A 132 -7.56 24.73 -2.86
C LYS A 132 -6.91 23.64 -2.01
N LYS A 133 -5.84 23.99 -1.29
CA LYS A 133 -5.28 23.11 -0.25
C LYS A 133 -6.37 22.74 0.76
N LEU A 134 -6.28 21.55 1.36
CA LEU A 134 -7.25 21.12 2.37
C LEU A 134 -7.39 22.16 3.50
N SER A 135 -6.27 22.68 4.00
CA SER A 135 -6.25 23.70 5.06
C SER A 135 -6.90 25.04 4.70
N ALA A 136 -7.23 25.27 3.43
CA ALA A 136 -7.94 26.47 2.97
C ALA A 136 -9.45 26.24 2.79
N VAL A 137 -9.90 24.98 2.90
CA VAL A 137 -11.31 24.56 2.77
C VAL A 137 -11.83 24.01 4.10
N TYR A 138 -10.96 23.33 4.82
CA TYR A 138 -11.22 22.62 6.05
C TYR A 138 -10.33 23.18 7.16
N ASP A 139 -10.86 23.23 8.37
CA ASP A 139 -10.03 23.45 9.57
C ASP A 139 -9.09 22.26 9.83
N GLU A 140 -8.28 22.35 10.88
CA GLU A 140 -7.28 21.34 11.21
C GLU A 140 -7.89 19.96 11.50
N ASP A 141 -8.98 19.94 12.26
CA ASP A 141 -9.70 18.72 12.65
C ASP A 141 -10.37 18.08 11.44
N GLN A 142 -11.07 18.88 10.62
CA GLN A 142 -11.69 18.43 9.37
C GLN A 142 -10.65 17.93 8.37
N SER A 143 -9.50 18.60 8.25
CA SER A 143 -8.41 18.18 7.36
C SER A 143 -7.80 16.85 7.80
N ALA A 144 -7.67 16.63 9.11
CA ALA A 144 -7.19 15.37 9.67
C ALA A 144 -8.18 14.24 9.40
N GLN A 145 -9.48 14.49 9.61
CA GLN A 145 -10.55 13.52 9.32
C GLN A 145 -10.59 13.16 7.83
N PHE A 146 -10.53 14.15 6.94
CA PHE A 146 -10.50 13.94 5.49
C PHE A 146 -9.33 13.03 5.05
N LYS A 147 -8.14 13.19 5.66
CA LYS A 147 -6.97 12.35 5.36
C LYS A 147 -7.10 10.92 5.85
N LYS A 148 -7.79 10.70 6.98
CA LYS A 148 -8.09 9.35 7.47
C LYS A 148 -9.01 8.62 6.50
N GLU A 149 -10.01 9.31 5.97
CA GLU A 149 -11.02 8.72 5.09
C GLU A 149 -10.52 8.48 3.65
N PHE A 150 -9.77 9.43 3.06
CA PHE A 150 -9.33 9.36 1.65
C PHE A 150 -7.83 9.16 1.46
N GLY A 151 -7.11 8.82 2.54
CA GLY A 151 -5.69 8.50 2.55
C GLY A 151 -4.76 9.69 2.77
N ASN A 152 -3.61 9.40 3.39
CA ASN A 152 -2.60 10.38 3.85
C ASN A 152 -1.96 11.22 2.72
N LYS A 153 -2.08 10.80 1.46
CA LYS A 153 -1.60 11.56 0.29
C LYS A 153 -2.52 12.75 -0.07
N SER A 154 -3.69 12.88 0.56
CA SER A 154 -4.63 13.98 0.34
C SER A 154 -4.05 15.33 0.80
N LYS A 155 -3.93 16.27 -0.15
CA LYS A 155 -3.36 17.62 0.01
C LYS A 155 -4.33 18.73 -0.42
N PHE A 156 -5.25 18.41 -1.32
CA PHE A 156 -6.16 19.37 -1.93
C PHE A 156 -7.62 18.92 -1.79
N SER A 157 -8.53 19.87 -1.93
CA SER A 157 -9.96 19.57 -2.13
C SER A 157 -10.16 18.96 -3.52
N ALA A 158 -10.85 17.81 -3.55
CA ALA A 158 -11.24 17.15 -4.80
C ALA A 158 -12.30 17.98 -5.54
N ARG A 159 -12.27 17.97 -6.87
CA ARG A 159 -13.32 18.61 -7.67
C ARG A 159 -13.38 18.07 -9.09
N ASN A 160 -14.56 18.22 -9.70
CA ASN A 160 -14.71 18.13 -11.14
C ASN A 160 -14.28 19.44 -11.83
N TYR A 161 -13.71 19.30 -13.02
CA TYR A 161 -13.48 20.40 -13.94
C TYR A 161 -13.61 19.87 -15.37
N LYS A 162 -14.66 20.28 -16.10
CA LYS A 162 -14.98 19.76 -17.44
C LYS A 162 -15.07 18.22 -17.39
N ASP A 163 -14.32 17.50 -18.23
CA ASP A 163 -14.25 16.04 -18.26
C ASP A 163 -13.13 15.46 -17.36
N LEU A 164 -12.62 16.25 -16.40
CA LEU A 164 -11.55 15.86 -15.49
C LEU A 164 -12.01 15.73 -14.04
N PHE A 165 -11.45 14.73 -13.38
CA PHE A 165 -11.39 14.60 -11.94
C PHE A 165 -10.04 15.10 -11.41
N LEU A 166 -10.06 16.22 -10.68
CA LEU A 166 -8.90 16.74 -9.95
C LEU A 166 -8.88 16.14 -8.54
N CYS A 167 -7.99 15.19 -8.30
CA CYS A 167 -7.96 14.39 -7.09
C CYS A 167 -7.34 15.14 -5.90
N SER A 168 -7.73 14.76 -4.68
CA SER A 168 -7.15 15.29 -3.44
C SER A 168 -5.64 15.08 -3.34
N CYS A 169 -5.08 14.05 -4.00
CA CYS A 169 -3.63 13.81 -4.04
C CYS A 169 -2.87 14.73 -5.01
N GLY A 170 -3.59 15.52 -5.82
CA GLY A 170 -3.03 16.41 -6.85
C GLY A 170 -2.86 15.77 -8.24
N ALA A 171 -3.34 14.54 -8.44
CA ALA A 171 -3.37 13.91 -9.76
C ALA A 171 -4.60 14.38 -10.56
N ILE A 172 -4.43 14.52 -11.87
CA ILE A 172 -5.47 14.90 -12.83
C ILE A 172 -5.91 13.62 -13.55
N ASN A 173 -7.18 13.28 -13.48
CA ASN A 173 -7.70 11.99 -13.96
C ASN A 173 -8.83 12.20 -14.97
N LYS A 174 -8.93 11.28 -15.93
CA LYS A 174 -10.06 11.17 -16.87
C LYS A 174 -11.16 10.20 -16.40
N THR A 175 -10.96 9.55 -15.26
CA THR A 175 -11.84 8.54 -14.70
C THR A 175 -12.29 8.92 -13.30
N PRO A 176 -13.46 8.42 -12.82
CA PRO A 176 -13.93 8.67 -11.46
C PRO A 176 -12.98 8.18 -10.37
N THR A 177 -12.23 7.11 -10.66
CA THR A 177 -11.19 6.57 -9.77
C THR A 177 -9.83 7.15 -10.13
N CYS A 178 -9.10 7.65 -9.13
CA CYS A 178 -7.76 8.20 -9.31
C CYS A 178 -6.74 7.10 -9.64
N LEU A 179 -5.99 7.25 -10.73
CA LEU A 179 -4.95 6.29 -11.12
C LEU A 179 -3.69 6.35 -10.23
N ALA A 180 -3.51 7.43 -9.46
CA ALA A 180 -2.36 7.59 -8.54
C ALA A 180 -2.62 7.10 -7.10
N CYS A 181 -3.83 7.32 -6.56
CA CYS A 181 -4.14 6.99 -5.17
C CYS A 181 -5.37 6.09 -5.00
N ARG A 182 -6.01 5.68 -6.10
CA ARG A 182 -7.21 4.81 -6.13
C ARG A 182 -8.46 5.39 -5.46
N ALA A 183 -8.41 6.60 -4.92
CA ALA A 183 -9.57 7.24 -4.32
C ALA A 183 -10.61 7.62 -5.39
N ASN A 184 -11.89 7.42 -5.07
CA ASN A 184 -13.02 7.66 -5.96
C ASN A 184 -13.63 9.06 -5.75
N ILE A 185 -13.96 9.75 -6.84
CA ILE A 185 -14.48 11.12 -6.77
C ILE A 185 -15.85 11.24 -6.11
N GLU A 186 -16.73 10.26 -6.28
CA GLU A 186 -18.12 10.34 -5.78
C GLU A 186 -18.12 10.45 -4.26
N THR A 187 -17.31 9.61 -3.60
CA THR A 187 -17.14 9.62 -2.14
C THR A 187 -16.41 10.87 -1.65
N MET A 188 -15.46 11.41 -2.43
CA MET A 188 -14.68 12.59 -2.04
C MET A 188 -15.44 13.91 -2.16
N ILE A 189 -16.31 14.05 -3.16
CA ILE A 189 -17.10 15.28 -3.34
C ILE A 189 -18.28 15.31 -2.36
N SER A 190 -18.80 14.15 -1.95
CA SER A 190 -19.83 14.07 -0.90
C SER A 190 -19.30 14.39 0.51
N ALA A 191 -17.99 14.47 0.71
CA ALA A 191 -17.38 14.85 1.98
C ALA A 191 -17.45 16.38 2.21
N ASP A 192 -18.66 16.88 2.47
CA ASP A 192 -18.89 18.28 2.75
C ASP A 192 -18.36 18.69 4.15
N PRO A 193 -18.03 19.98 4.37
CA PRO A 193 -17.46 20.44 5.64
C PRO A 193 -18.36 20.19 6.85
N GLU A 194 -19.69 20.23 6.68
CA GLU A 194 -20.63 20.02 7.77
C GLU A 194 -20.66 18.54 8.18
N THR A 195 -20.67 17.63 7.20
CA THR A 195 -20.54 16.19 7.42
C THR A 195 -19.21 15.83 8.07
N LEU A 196 -18.08 16.33 7.55
CA LEU A 196 -16.76 16.09 8.15
C LEU A 196 -16.64 16.65 9.57
N LYS A 197 -17.29 17.79 9.85
CA LYS A 197 -17.34 18.37 11.18
C LYS A 197 -18.20 17.51 12.11
N LYS A 198 -19.35 17.04 11.65
CA LYS A 198 -20.23 16.14 12.41
C LYS A 198 -19.51 14.82 12.70
N ASP A 199 -18.83 14.22 11.72
CA ASP A 199 -18.02 13.02 11.90
C ASP A 199 -16.82 13.26 12.84
N GLY A 200 -16.13 14.40 12.73
CA GLY A 200 -15.06 14.76 13.66
C GLY A 200 -15.56 14.94 15.10
N VAL A 201 -16.67 15.66 15.30
CA VAL A 201 -17.30 15.85 16.61
C VAL A 201 -17.81 14.53 17.16
N TYR A 202 -18.45 13.70 16.33
CA TYR A 202 -18.92 12.37 16.67
C TYR A 202 -17.76 11.47 17.12
N ASN A 203 -16.70 11.35 16.32
CA ASN A 203 -15.52 10.55 16.65
C ASN A 203 -14.83 11.05 17.94
N LYS A 204 -14.82 12.37 18.17
CA LYS A 204 -14.29 12.97 19.41
C LYS A 204 -15.21 12.70 20.61
N ALA A 205 -16.53 12.71 20.42
CA ALA A 205 -17.51 12.36 21.45
C ALA A 205 -17.35 10.90 21.87
N VAL A 206 -17.22 9.99 20.90
CA VAL A 206 -16.93 8.57 21.12
C VAL A 206 -15.61 8.40 21.88
N SER A 207 -14.53 9.07 21.45
CA SER A 207 -13.25 9.04 22.16
C SER A 207 -13.34 9.53 23.61
N ARG A 208 -14.10 10.60 23.89
CA ARG A 208 -14.32 11.12 25.26
C ARG A 208 -15.18 10.21 26.11
N MET A 209 -16.20 9.60 25.51
CA MET A 209 -17.05 8.60 26.16
C MET A 209 -16.22 7.39 26.58
N ASN A 210 -15.33 6.91 25.71
CA ASN A 210 -14.41 5.79 25.99
C ASN A 210 -13.40 6.15 27.09
N ALA A 211 -13.02 7.42 27.24
CA ALA A 211 -12.17 7.91 28.32
C ALA A 211 -12.91 8.16 29.65
N ALA A 212 -14.18 7.71 29.77
CA ALA A 212 -15.08 7.97 30.90
C ALA A 212 -15.31 9.46 31.23
N ASP A 213 -15.01 10.36 30.29
CA ASP A 213 -15.31 11.80 30.35
C ASP A 213 -16.72 12.05 29.81
N TYR A 214 -17.72 11.47 30.49
CA TYR A 214 -19.12 11.52 30.09
C TYR A 214 -19.69 12.94 30.07
N GLU A 215 -19.09 13.86 30.82
CA GLU A 215 -19.48 15.27 30.82
C GLU A 215 -19.20 15.88 29.45
N THR A 216 -17.95 15.79 28.97
CA THR A 216 -17.55 16.31 27.67
C THR A 216 -18.17 15.53 26.52
N ALA A 217 -18.27 14.19 26.64
CA ALA A 217 -18.89 13.35 25.63
C ALA A 217 -20.38 13.67 25.44
N SER A 218 -21.15 13.84 26.53
CA SER A 218 -22.56 14.24 26.46
C SER A 218 -22.72 15.57 25.72
N GLN A 219 -21.87 16.55 26.02
CA GLN A 219 -21.94 17.86 25.36
C GLN A 219 -21.67 17.75 23.86
N LEU A 220 -20.69 16.92 23.46
CA LEU A 220 -20.36 16.71 22.06
C LEU A 220 -21.45 15.92 21.31
N PHE A 221 -21.96 14.81 21.84
CA PHE A 221 -23.07 14.07 21.21
C PHE A 221 -24.33 14.90 21.10
N ASN A 222 -24.65 15.70 22.12
CA ASN A 222 -25.80 16.61 22.07
C ASN A 222 -25.63 17.68 20.97
N SER A 223 -24.40 18.11 20.69
CA SER A 223 -24.13 19.06 19.60
C SER A 223 -24.31 18.47 18.19
N VAL A 224 -24.38 17.15 18.07
CA VAL A 224 -24.63 16.41 16.81
C VAL A 224 -25.73 15.36 16.98
N ILE A 225 -26.76 15.66 17.77
CA ILE A 225 -27.76 14.68 18.25
C ILE A 225 -28.53 13.93 17.15
N GLU A 226 -28.69 14.53 15.97
CA GLU A 226 -29.36 13.92 14.81
C GLU A 226 -28.40 13.18 13.88
N TRP A 227 -27.10 13.14 14.21
CA TRP A 227 -26.07 12.48 13.41
C TRP A 227 -25.81 11.07 13.92
N ARG A 228 -25.98 10.06 13.05
CA ARG A 228 -25.79 8.64 13.38
C ARG A 228 -26.60 8.24 14.62
N ASP A 229 -25.99 7.51 15.56
CA ASP A 229 -26.57 7.05 16.83
C ASP A 229 -26.27 8.02 18.00
N SER A 230 -25.94 9.29 17.73
CA SER A 230 -25.58 10.27 18.77
C SER A 230 -26.64 10.45 19.85
N ARG A 231 -27.92 10.31 19.51
CA ARG A 231 -29.03 10.38 20.47
C ARG A 231 -28.95 9.25 21.50
N ASP A 232 -28.71 8.03 21.05
CA ASP A 232 -28.64 6.84 21.89
C ASP A 232 -27.37 6.90 22.77
N LEU A 233 -26.25 7.35 22.19
CA LEU A 233 -25.00 7.52 22.93
C LEU A 233 -25.05 8.67 23.95
N LEU A 234 -25.79 9.74 23.65
CA LEU A 234 -26.06 10.83 24.60
C LEU A 234 -26.83 10.32 25.83
N GLU A 235 -27.89 9.53 25.61
CA GLU A 235 -28.69 8.96 26.70
C GLU A 235 -27.82 8.09 27.61
N LYS A 236 -26.97 7.24 27.03
CA LYS A 236 -25.97 6.45 27.77
C LYS A 236 -25.02 7.33 28.59
N CYS A 237 -24.51 8.43 28.02
CA CYS A 237 -23.61 9.33 28.74
C CYS A 237 -24.32 10.05 29.92
N ILE A 238 -25.59 10.43 29.76
CA ILE A 238 -26.39 11.08 30.83
C ILE A 238 -26.62 10.12 31.99
N VAL A 239 -26.98 8.86 31.71
CA VAL A 239 -27.15 7.82 32.73
C VAL A 239 -25.84 7.63 33.50
N LYS A 240 -24.72 7.42 32.81
CA LYS A 240 -23.41 7.25 33.46
C LYS A 240 -22.97 8.47 34.27
N LYS A 241 -23.25 9.69 33.77
CA LYS A 241 -22.98 10.94 34.50
C LYS A 241 -23.79 11.03 35.80
N THR A 242 -25.08 10.71 35.77
CA THR A 242 -25.94 10.75 36.97
C THR A 242 -25.52 9.69 38.00
N GLU A 243 -25.14 8.49 37.57
CA GLU A 243 -24.55 7.46 38.45
C GLU A 243 -23.30 7.97 39.17
N LEU A 244 -22.37 8.62 38.44
CA LEU A 244 -21.15 9.18 39.02
C LEU A 244 -21.43 10.33 40.00
N GLN A 245 -22.42 11.19 39.72
CA GLN A 245 -22.79 12.29 40.61
C GLN A 245 -23.45 11.78 41.90
N VAL A 246 -24.33 10.78 41.80
CA VAL A 246 -24.95 10.13 42.96
C VAL A 246 -23.88 9.46 43.84
N ARG A 247 -22.92 8.75 43.23
CA ARG A 247 -21.78 8.16 43.96
C ARG A 247 -20.98 9.23 44.73
N LYS A 248 -20.61 10.34 44.08
CA LYS A 248 -19.88 11.46 44.72
C LYS A 248 -20.69 12.18 45.82
N GLU A 249 -22.01 12.31 45.67
CA GLU A 249 -22.86 12.89 46.71
C GLU A 249 -23.06 11.96 47.91
N GLN A 250 -23.18 10.66 47.69
CA GLN A 250 -23.25 9.65 48.75
C GLN A 250 -21.97 9.67 49.60
N GLU A 251 -20.81 9.84 48.98
CA GLU A 251 -19.52 10.02 49.68
C GLU A 251 -19.47 11.33 50.49
N LYS A 252 -19.96 12.45 49.94
CA LYS A 252 -20.03 13.73 50.66
C LYS A 252 -21.02 13.70 51.84
N LYS A 253 -22.17 13.01 51.69
CA LYS A 253 -23.16 12.81 52.77
C LYS A 253 -22.61 11.90 53.88
N ARG A 254 -21.83 10.87 53.51
CA ARG A 254 -21.10 10.02 54.46
C ARG A 254 -20.06 10.82 55.26
N ASN A 255 -19.32 11.71 54.59
CA ASN A 255 -18.28 12.52 55.23
C ASN A 255 -18.84 13.69 56.06
N LYS A 256 -20.02 14.25 55.75
CA LYS A 256 -20.68 15.29 56.56
C LYS A 256 -21.36 14.75 57.83
N LYS A 257 -21.89 13.51 57.82
CA LYS A 257 -22.45 12.85 59.02
C LYS A 257 -21.39 12.57 60.10
N LEU A 258 -20.11 12.55 59.73
CA LEU A 258 -18.99 12.24 60.61
C LEU A 258 -18.49 13.46 61.43
N ILE A 259 -18.87 14.69 61.06
CA ILE A 259 -18.28 15.93 61.60
C ILE A 259 -19.14 16.58 62.72
N LEU A 260 -20.40 16.16 62.91
CA LEU A 260 -21.38 16.81 63.81
C LEU A 260 -21.62 16.09 65.16
N ALA A 261 -20.98 14.95 65.42
CA ALA A 261 -21.30 14.08 66.56
C ALA A 261 -20.38 14.23 67.79
N VAL A 262 -19.53 15.26 67.85
CA VAL A 262 -18.50 15.41 68.88
C VAL A 262 -18.63 16.73 69.64
N SER A 263 -19.53 16.81 70.64
CA SER A 263 -19.39 17.80 71.73
C SER A 263 -20.22 17.47 73.00
N LEU A 264 -19.53 17.52 74.15
CA LEU A 264 -19.95 17.67 75.56
C LEU A 264 -20.08 16.45 76.54
N ILE A 265 -18.97 16.20 77.26
CA ILE A 265 -18.79 16.03 78.74
C ILE A 265 -19.30 14.76 79.45
N ALA A 266 -18.64 14.14 80.45
CA ALA A 266 -17.24 14.08 80.90
C ALA A 266 -17.15 13.09 82.11
N ALA A 267 -16.07 12.32 82.11
CA ALA A 267 -15.19 12.05 83.27
C ALA A 267 -15.47 10.92 84.30
N VAL A 268 -16.63 10.29 84.44
CA VAL A 268 -16.78 9.20 85.46
C VAL A 268 -16.94 7.77 84.88
N ALA A 269 -17.17 7.63 83.57
CA ALA A 269 -17.28 6.32 82.90
C ALA A 269 -15.94 5.71 82.43
N VAL A 270 -14.81 6.41 82.64
CA VAL A 270 -13.54 6.23 81.89
C VAL A 270 -12.83 4.91 82.17
N VAL A 271 -13.00 4.27 83.33
CA VAL A 271 -12.23 3.05 83.65
C VAL A 271 -12.96 1.76 83.23
N PHE A 272 -14.29 1.72 83.38
CA PHE A 272 -15.12 0.58 82.94
C PHE A 272 -15.32 0.59 81.41
N SER A 273 -15.40 1.77 80.79
CA SER A 273 -15.48 1.91 79.34
C SER A 273 -14.19 1.52 78.63
N VAL A 274 -13.01 1.69 79.25
CA VAL A 274 -11.70 1.28 78.69
C VAL A 274 -11.58 -0.25 78.61
N VAL A 275 -12.04 -1.01 79.61
CA VAL A 275 -12.01 -2.48 79.54
C VAL A 275 -13.02 -3.01 78.52
N LEU A 276 -14.22 -2.41 78.47
CA LEU A 276 -15.22 -2.71 77.45
C LEU A 276 -14.72 -2.36 76.04
N SER A 277 -14.05 -1.23 75.84
CA SER A 277 -13.60 -0.75 74.52
C SER A 277 -12.30 -1.39 74.03
N VAL A 278 -11.41 -1.84 74.93
CA VAL A 278 -10.10 -2.38 74.54
C VAL A 278 -10.10 -3.92 74.46
N VAL A 279 -10.99 -4.63 75.16
CA VAL A 279 -10.95 -6.11 75.22
C VAL A 279 -12.27 -6.77 74.82
N VAL A 280 -13.39 -6.37 75.42
CA VAL A 280 -14.68 -7.08 75.23
C VAL A 280 -15.31 -6.77 73.88
N MET A 281 -15.41 -5.49 73.50
CA MET A 281 -15.96 -5.08 72.22
C MET A 281 -15.11 -5.56 71.03
N PRO A 282 -13.78 -5.43 71.03
CA PRO A 282 -12.94 -5.98 69.95
C PRO A 282 -13.07 -7.51 69.80
N SER A 283 -13.06 -8.26 70.91
CA SER A 283 -13.19 -9.73 70.88
C SER A 283 -14.54 -10.20 70.33
N ALA A 284 -15.64 -9.56 70.77
CA ALA A 284 -16.98 -9.88 70.30
C ALA A 284 -17.16 -9.51 68.81
N ASN A 285 -16.65 -8.35 68.39
CA ASN A 285 -16.73 -7.91 67.01
C ASN A 285 -15.88 -8.79 66.09
N TYR A 286 -14.68 -9.18 66.54
CA TYR A 286 -13.81 -10.11 65.83
C TYR A 286 -14.46 -11.49 65.61
N LYS A 287 -15.13 -12.07 66.62
CA LYS A 287 -15.87 -13.34 66.44
C LYS A 287 -17.04 -13.20 65.46
N LYS A 288 -17.78 -12.09 65.51
CA LYS A 288 -18.87 -11.82 64.55
C LYS A 288 -18.34 -11.60 63.14
N ALA A 289 -17.18 -10.96 63.01
CA ALA A 289 -16.52 -10.75 61.73
C ALA A 289 -16.05 -12.07 61.09
N LEU A 290 -15.50 -12.99 61.89
CA LEU A 290 -15.19 -14.35 61.44
C LEU A 290 -16.46 -15.09 60.99
N ALA A 291 -17.52 -15.08 61.80
CA ALA A 291 -18.80 -15.71 61.44
C ALA A 291 -19.41 -15.11 60.16
N ALA A 292 -19.32 -13.78 59.96
CA ALA A 292 -19.76 -13.12 58.74
C ALA A 292 -18.89 -13.53 57.53
N THR A 293 -17.59 -13.75 57.72
CA THR A 293 -16.69 -14.25 56.68
C THR A 293 -17.04 -15.69 56.28
N ASP A 294 -17.33 -16.56 57.26
CA ASP A 294 -17.75 -17.94 57.02
C ASP A 294 -19.14 -18.03 56.37
N ALA A 295 -19.99 -17.02 56.59
CA ALA A 295 -21.30 -16.88 55.97
C ALA A 295 -21.27 -16.21 54.58
N GLY A 296 -20.10 -15.81 54.05
CA GLY A 296 -19.98 -15.11 52.77
C GLY A 296 -20.35 -13.60 52.80
N ASN A 297 -20.68 -13.04 53.96
CA ASN A 297 -21.03 -11.63 54.12
C ASN A 297 -19.78 -10.74 54.27
N TYR A 298 -18.98 -10.64 53.20
CA TYR A 298 -17.67 -9.98 53.26
C TYR A 298 -17.71 -8.47 53.56
N SER A 299 -18.75 -7.77 53.13
CA SER A 299 -18.96 -6.34 53.45
C SER A 299 -19.25 -6.12 54.94
N GLU A 300 -20.02 -7.02 55.56
CA GLU A 300 -20.24 -7.02 57.01
C GLU A 300 -18.96 -7.42 57.75
N ALA A 301 -18.26 -8.47 57.31
CA ALA A 301 -16.98 -8.87 57.88
C ALA A 301 -15.94 -7.74 57.84
N TYR A 302 -15.82 -7.05 56.70
CA TYR A 302 -14.91 -5.92 56.53
C TYR A 302 -15.22 -4.78 57.50
N SER A 303 -16.47 -4.32 57.58
CA SER A 303 -16.84 -3.22 58.47
C SER A 303 -16.54 -3.54 59.93
N ARG A 304 -16.75 -4.80 60.36
CA ARG A 304 -16.46 -5.27 61.71
C ARG A 304 -14.96 -5.42 61.99
N PHE A 305 -14.17 -5.94 61.05
CA PHE A 305 -12.71 -6.01 61.23
C PHE A 305 -12.04 -4.63 61.17
N PHE A 306 -12.54 -3.72 60.34
CA PHE A 306 -12.01 -2.35 60.21
C PHE A 306 -12.23 -1.51 61.47
N GLU A 307 -13.22 -1.84 62.30
CA GLU A 307 -13.52 -1.14 63.55
C GLU A 307 -12.39 -1.27 64.58
N TYR A 308 -11.59 -2.35 64.51
CA TYR A 308 -10.47 -2.61 65.42
C TYR A 308 -9.23 -3.14 64.66
N PRO A 309 -8.55 -2.31 63.86
CA PRO A 309 -7.54 -2.77 62.91
C PRO A 309 -6.28 -3.37 63.56
N ASP A 310 -5.96 -3.00 64.80
CA ASP A 310 -4.79 -3.49 65.54
C ASP A 310 -5.11 -4.66 66.50
N TYR A 311 -6.32 -5.23 66.44
CA TYR A 311 -6.74 -6.31 67.33
C TYR A 311 -6.47 -7.70 66.72
N LYS A 312 -5.45 -8.41 67.24
CA LYS A 312 -4.99 -9.72 66.73
C LYS A 312 -4.50 -9.61 65.27
N ASP A 313 -4.90 -10.56 64.43
CA ASP A 313 -4.60 -10.71 63.01
C ASP A 313 -5.69 -10.06 62.12
N THR A 314 -6.38 -9.02 62.61
CA THR A 314 -7.43 -8.33 61.86
C THR A 314 -6.97 -7.86 60.49
N LYS A 315 -5.72 -7.42 60.36
CA LYS A 315 -5.17 -6.96 59.07
C LYS A 315 -5.07 -8.11 58.07
N GLU A 316 -4.62 -9.28 58.53
CA GLU A 316 -4.56 -10.51 57.75
C GLU A 316 -5.97 -11.03 57.42
N GLN A 317 -6.91 -10.99 58.37
CA GLN A 317 -8.30 -11.40 58.15
C GLN A 317 -9.05 -10.46 57.19
N ILE A 318 -8.79 -9.15 57.23
CA ILE A 318 -9.32 -8.19 56.24
C ILE A 318 -8.81 -8.52 54.85
N ALA A 319 -7.51 -8.80 54.70
CA ALA A 319 -6.93 -9.18 53.43
C ALA A 319 -7.53 -10.50 52.92
N SER A 320 -7.67 -11.51 53.79
CA SER A 320 -8.29 -12.80 53.50
C SER A 320 -9.76 -12.68 53.07
N ALA A 321 -10.57 -11.88 53.79
CA ALA A 321 -11.97 -11.65 53.46
C ALA A 321 -12.13 -10.91 52.13
N LYS A 322 -11.30 -9.89 51.86
CA LYS A 322 -11.27 -9.19 50.57
C LYS A 322 -10.85 -10.10 49.43
N GLU A 323 -9.88 -10.97 49.65
CA GLU A 323 -9.45 -11.93 48.63
C GLU A 323 -10.56 -12.94 48.29
N LYS A 324 -11.25 -13.49 49.29
CA LYS A 324 -12.41 -14.37 49.05
C LYS A 324 -13.53 -13.65 48.29
N GLN A 325 -13.82 -12.40 48.66
CA GLN A 325 -14.81 -11.59 47.95
C GLN A 325 -14.41 -11.33 46.49
N ALA A 326 -13.14 -11.00 46.24
CA ALA A 326 -12.64 -10.79 44.89
C ALA A 326 -12.69 -12.09 44.07
N GLU A 327 -12.49 -13.24 44.71
CA GLU A 327 -12.62 -14.56 44.08
C GLU A 327 -14.05 -14.86 43.65
N GLU A 328 -15.05 -14.50 44.45
CA GLU A 328 -16.47 -14.64 44.05
C GLU A 328 -16.80 -13.79 42.83
N PHE A 329 -16.39 -12.51 42.83
CA PHE A 329 -16.57 -11.64 41.66
C PHE A 329 -15.85 -12.20 40.43
N PHE A 330 -14.65 -12.75 40.61
CA PHE A 330 -13.92 -13.39 39.52
C PHE A 330 -14.68 -14.59 38.96
N GLN A 331 -15.22 -15.45 39.82
CA GLN A 331 -16.00 -16.63 39.43
C GLN A 331 -17.33 -16.29 38.77
N SER A 332 -17.95 -15.16 39.14
CA SER A 332 -19.16 -14.67 38.51
C SER A 332 -18.91 -13.95 37.17
N GLY A 333 -17.65 -13.75 36.77
CA GLY A 333 -17.27 -13.00 35.56
C GLY A 333 -17.25 -11.49 35.73
N ASP A 334 -17.44 -10.99 36.95
CA ASP A 334 -17.37 -9.56 37.29
C ASP A 334 -15.91 -9.15 37.51
N TYR A 335 -15.16 -9.11 36.41
CA TYR A 335 -13.73 -8.85 36.42
C TYR A 335 -13.39 -7.44 36.88
N GLU A 336 -14.27 -6.46 36.67
CA GLU A 336 -14.07 -5.08 37.13
C GLU A 336 -14.00 -5.02 38.67
N ASN A 337 -14.98 -5.59 39.35
CA ASN A 337 -15.02 -5.61 40.82
C ASN A 337 -13.91 -6.50 41.40
N ALA A 338 -13.66 -7.67 40.79
CA ALA A 338 -12.56 -8.54 41.20
C ALA A 338 -11.21 -7.81 41.12
N TYR A 339 -10.91 -7.17 39.98
CA TYR A 339 -9.66 -6.46 39.75
C TYR A 339 -9.45 -5.29 40.72
N SER A 340 -10.51 -4.52 40.98
CA SER A 340 -10.50 -3.41 41.95
C SER A 340 -10.12 -3.89 43.36
N ILE A 341 -10.75 -4.97 43.85
CA ILE A 341 -10.46 -5.50 45.19
C ILE A 341 -9.07 -6.11 45.27
N PHE A 342 -8.65 -6.91 44.27
CA PHE A 342 -7.30 -7.46 44.22
C PHE A 342 -6.22 -6.37 44.18
N SER A 343 -6.48 -5.26 43.48
CA SER A 343 -5.58 -4.10 43.50
C SER A 343 -5.49 -3.46 44.89
N GLY A 344 -6.60 -3.34 45.61
CA GLY A 344 -6.64 -2.78 46.96
C GLY A 344 -5.90 -3.60 48.03
N ILE A 345 -5.64 -4.89 47.77
CA ILE A 345 -4.85 -5.78 48.65
C ILE A 345 -3.44 -6.07 48.11
N GLY A 346 -2.98 -5.34 47.09
CA GLY A 346 -1.63 -5.49 46.54
C GLY A 346 -1.43 -6.72 45.64
N LYS A 347 -2.51 -7.39 45.22
CA LYS A 347 -2.51 -8.58 44.35
C LYS A 347 -2.95 -8.29 42.90
N ARG A 348 -2.83 -7.04 42.46
CA ARG A 348 -3.23 -6.57 41.11
C ARG A 348 -2.68 -7.43 39.98
N ALA A 349 -1.37 -7.72 39.99
CA ALA A 349 -0.72 -8.49 38.93
C ALA A 349 -1.23 -9.94 38.85
N VAL A 350 -1.55 -10.54 40.00
CA VAL A 350 -2.12 -11.90 40.05
C VAL A 350 -3.49 -11.93 39.38
N CYS A 351 -4.35 -10.98 39.70
CA CYS A 351 -5.67 -10.87 39.07
C CYS A 351 -5.56 -10.57 37.58
N PHE A 352 -4.69 -9.62 37.19
CA PHE A 352 -4.44 -9.27 35.79
C PHE A 352 -4.12 -10.50 34.94
N ASN A 353 -3.13 -11.30 35.36
CA ASN A 353 -2.72 -12.50 34.63
C ASN A 353 -3.82 -13.56 34.57
N ARG A 354 -4.65 -13.67 35.61
CA ARG A 354 -5.80 -14.61 35.62
C ARG A 354 -6.90 -14.18 34.65
N ILE A 355 -7.23 -12.88 34.60
CA ILE A 355 -8.19 -12.34 33.65
C ILE A 355 -7.67 -12.54 32.22
N LEU A 356 -6.40 -12.22 31.96
CA LEU A 356 -5.79 -12.39 30.64
C LEU A 356 -5.79 -13.86 30.20
N LYS A 357 -5.47 -14.79 31.11
CA LYS A 357 -5.58 -16.23 30.83
C LYS A 357 -7.02 -16.63 30.49
N THR A 358 -8.01 -16.02 31.15
CA THR A 358 -9.42 -16.29 30.85
C THR A 358 -9.80 -15.76 29.47
N ALA A 359 -9.28 -14.60 29.07
CA ALA A 359 -9.45 -14.07 27.71
C ALA A 359 -8.87 -15.04 26.67
N GLU A 360 -7.65 -15.53 26.89
CA GLU A 360 -7.01 -16.52 26.01
C GLU A 360 -7.83 -17.82 25.90
N ASP A 361 -8.32 -18.35 27.04
CA ASP A 361 -9.16 -19.55 27.06
C ASP A 361 -10.51 -19.36 26.35
N ARG A 362 -11.07 -18.14 26.36
CA ARG A 362 -12.33 -17.80 25.67
C ARG A 362 -12.10 -17.53 24.18
N LEU A 363 -10.97 -16.91 23.83
CA LEU A 363 -10.54 -16.72 22.45
C LEU A 363 -10.43 -18.06 21.72
N HIS A 364 -9.81 -19.07 22.36
CA HIS A 364 -9.72 -20.44 21.82
C HIS A 364 -11.06 -21.19 21.73
N LYS A 365 -12.14 -20.66 22.32
CA LYS A 365 -13.49 -21.22 22.28
C LYS A 365 -14.44 -20.42 21.39
N ASP A 366 -13.90 -19.50 20.59
CA ASP A 366 -14.66 -18.61 19.72
C ASP A 366 -15.63 -17.66 20.44
N ASP A 367 -15.43 -17.44 21.75
CA ASP A 367 -16.24 -16.53 22.55
C ASP A 367 -15.66 -15.12 22.51
N TYR A 368 -15.67 -14.51 21.31
CA TYR A 368 -15.03 -13.22 21.08
C TYR A 368 -15.71 -12.06 21.83
N ASN A 369 -17.02 -12.14 22.06
CA ASN A 369 -17.75 -11.10 22.81
C ASN A 369 -17.22 -10.98 24.23
N SER A 370 -17.05 -12.12 24.91
CA SER A 370 -16.43 -12.15 26.24
C SER A 370 -14.99 -11.63 26.27
N VAL A 371 -14.22 -11.85 25.20
CA VAL A 371 -12.86 -11.34 25.09
C VAL A 371 -12.88 -9.81 24.93
N LYS A 372 -13.79 -9.28 24.11
CA LYS A 372 -14.01 -7.84 23.92
C LYS A 372 -14.46 -7.17 25.23
N GLU A 373 -15.34 -7.80 26.03
CA GLU A 373 -15.70 -7.34 27.38
C GLU A 373 -14.47 -7.19 28.30
N ILE A 374 -13.48 -8.07 28.18
CA ILE A 374 -12.22 -7.97 28.94
C ILE A 374 -11.37 -6.79 28.43
N CYS A 375 -11.32 -6.54 27.13
CA CYS A 375 -10.63 -5.36 26.56
C CYS A 375 -11.21 -4.05 27.10
N GLU A 376 -12.52 -4.00 27.36
CA GLU A 376 -13.22 -2.81 27.87
C GLU A 376 -12.89 -2.47 29.34
N LEU A 377 -12.28 -3.39 30.10
CA LEU A 377 -11.95 -3.17 31.52
C LEU A 377 -10.97 -2.00 31.73
N ASN A 378 -9.96 -1.88 30.86
CA ASN A 378 -9.04 -0.75 30.76
C ASN A 378 -8.02 -0.97 29.62
N GLU A 379 -7.31 0.11 29.25
CA GLU A 379 -6.26 0.11 28.22
C GLU A 379 -5.21 -0.98 28.41
N GLN A 380 -4.80 -1.28 29.65
CA GLN A 380 -3.80 -2.33 29.92
C GLN A 380 -4.29 -3.72 29.50
N PHE A 381 -5.60 -4.00 29.64
CA PHE A 381 -6.18 -5.26 29.14
C PHE A 381 -6.36 -5.23 27.63
N SER A 382 -6.77 -4.10 27.06
CA SER A 382 -6.88 -3.95 25.60
C SER A 382 -5.56 -4.28 24.91
N ASP A 383 -4.45 -3.68 25.37
CA ASP A 383 -3.11 -3.93 24.82
C ASP A 383 -2.68 -5.38 25.00
N ALA A 384 -2.83 -5.93 26.20
CA ALA A 384 -2.42 -7.31 26.49
C ALA A 384 -3.26 -8.36 25.74
N VAL A 385 -4.55 -8.09 25.52
CA VAL A 385 -5.41 -8.95 24.71
C VAL A 385 -5.07 -8.81 23.22
N SER A 386 -4.73 -7.61 22.74
CA SER A 386 -4.24 -7.41 21.37
C SER A 386 -3.02 -8.29 21.08
N ASP A 387 -2.04 -8.32 21.99
CA ASP A 387 -0.88 -9.22 21.90
C ASP A 387 -1.29 -10.69 21.85
N LYS A 388 -2.30 -11.09 22.63
CA LYS A 388 -2.82 -12.47 22.66
C LYS A 388 -3.59 -12.85 21.40
N VAL A 389 -4.33 -11.91 20.82
CA VAL A 389 -5.00 -12.11 19.53
C VAL A 389 -3.95 -12.30 18.43
N ASN A 390 -2.89 -11.49 18.41
CA ASN A 390 -1.78 -11.65 17.47
C ASN A 390 -1.13 -13.04 17.60
N GLU A 391 -0.78 -13.45 18.83
CA GLU A 391 -0.22 -14.79 19.12
C GLU A 391 -1.14 -15.91 18.64
N TYR A 392 -2.45 -15.77 18.84
CA TYR A 392 -3.43 -16.76 18.39
C TYR A 392 -3.57 -16.81 16.86
N VAL A 393 -3.60 -15.66 16.19
CA VAL A 393 -3.61 -15.59 14.71
C VAL A 393 -2.34 -16.22 14.14
N GLU A 394 -1.18 -15.96 14.74
CA GLU A 394 0.09 -16.58 14.35
C GLU A 394 0.04 -18.10 14.49
N LYS A 395 -0.47 -18.60 15.62
CA LYS A 395 -0.67 -20.03 15.87
C LYS A 395 -1.63 -20.67 14.86
N LEU A 396 -2.77 -20.02 14.57
CA LEU A 396 -3.71 -20.50 13.54
C LEU A 396 -3.04 -20.60 12.17
N CYS A 397 -2.17 -19.65 11.82
CA CYS A 397 -1.38 -19.71 10.60
C CYS A 397 -0.37 -20.86 10.59
N GLU A 398 0.25 -21.19 11.73
CA GLU A 398 1.13 -22.37 11.88
C GLU A 398 0.36 -23.68 11.72
N GLU A 399 -0.88 -23.72 12.22
CA GLU A 399 -1.83 -24.82 12.05
C GLU A 399 -2.48 -24.85 10.65
N LYS A 400 -2.21 -23.83 9.82
CA LYS A 400 -2.70 -23.63 8.44
C LYS A 400 -4.21 -23.36 8.35
N ASP A 401 -4.81 -22.85 9.42
CA ASP A 401 -6.21 -22.42 9.45
C ASP A 401 -6.32 -20.92 9.12
N TYR A 402 -6.07 -20.57 7.86
CA TYR A 402 -6.08 -19.18 7.39
C TYR A 402 -7.47 -18.56 7.37
N VAL A 403 -8.53 -19.37 7.22
CA VAL A 403 -9.90 -18.88 7.25
C VAL A 403 -10.24 -18.40 8.65
N LYS A 404 -9.92 -19.22 9.67
CA LYS A 404 -10.13 -18.84 11.07
C LYS A 404 -9.25 -17.66 11.47
N ALA A 405 -8.00 -17.64 11.02
CA ALA A 405 -7.11 -16.51 11.25
C ALA A 405 -7.71 -15.18 10.76
N ARG A 406 -8.27 -15.15 9.54
CA ARG A 406 -8.94 -13.96 8.99
C ARG A 406 -10.24 -13.61 9.69
N GLU A 407 -11.02 -14.61 10.12
CA GLU A 407 -12.21 -14.41 10.94
C GLU A 407 -11.85 -13.67 12.24
N VAL A 408 -10.84 -14.15 12.96
CA VAL A 408 -10.34 -13.52 14.19
C VAL A 408 -9.85 -12.09 13.91
N VAL A 409 -9.06 -11.88 12.85
CA VAL A 409 -8.60 -10.53 12.48
C VAL A 409 -9.78 -9.58 12.23
N SER A 410 -10.81 -10.05 11.52
CA SER A 410 -12.02 -9.26 11.23
C SER A 410 -12.80 -8.90 12.48
N GLU A 411 -12.93 -9.85 13.42
CA GLU A 411 -13.64 -9.66 14.69
C GLU A 411 -12.96 -8.66 15.61
N PHE A 412 -11.63 -8.57 15.54
CA PHE A 412 -10.80 -7.72 16.40
C PHE A 412 -10.18 -6.52 15.68
N LYS A 413 -10.65 -6.17 14.48
CA LYS A 413 -10.11 -5.07 13.65
C LYS A 413 -10.03 -3.70 14.34
N ASP A 414 -10.91 -3.46 15.32
CA ASP A 414 -10.95 -2.21 16.09
C ASP A 414 -9.90 -2.18 17.22
N ILE A 415 -9.29 -3.33 17.53
CA ILE A 415 -8.34 -3.55 18.64
C ILE A 415 -6.92 -3.83 18.13
N ILE A 416 -6.78 -4.45 16.95
CA ILE A 416 -5.49 -4.86 16.37
C ILE A 416 -5.16 -4.08 15.07
N SER A 417 -3.88 -4.06 14.68
CA SER A 417 -3.44 -3.53 13.38
C SER A 417 -3.77 -4.52 12.26
N GLU A 418 -4.95 -4.38 11.63
CA GLU A 418 -5.44 -5.29 10.58
C GLU A 418 -4.45 -5.47 9.41
N ASN A 419 -3.80 -4.38 8.98
CA ASN A 419 -2.94 -4.39 7.80
C ASN A 419 -1.72 -5.31 7.94
N ASP A 420 -1.13 -5.39 9.14
CA ASP A 420 0.10 -6.17 9.36
C ASP A 420 -0.21 -7.67 9.43
N LEU A 421 -1.36 -8.04 10.02
CA LEU A 421 -1.78 -9.44 10.15
C LEU A 421 -2.34 -10.01 8.85
N GLU A 422 -3.10 -9.24 8.08
CA GLU A 422 -3.62 -9.73 6.78
C GLU A 422 -2.46 -9.99 5.80
N GLU A 423 -1.42 -9.15 5.82
CA GLU A 423 -0.19 -9.42 5.09
C GLU A 423 0.49 -10.71 5.57
N TYR A 424 0.59 -10.92 6.89
CA TYR A 424 1.19 -12.12 7.47
C TYR A 424 0.42 -13.41 7.12
N ILE A 425 -0.91 -13.38 7.20
CA ILE A 425 -1.77 -14.53 6.85
C ILE A 425 -1.58 -14.86 5.37
N SER A 426 -1.68 -13.85 4.49
CA SER A 426 -1.52 -14.01 3.04
C SER A 426 -0.12 -14.53 2.68
N GLU A 427 0.91 -14.09 3.41
CA GLU A 427 2.29 -14.59 3.27
C GLU A 427 2.37 -16.09 3.58
N LYS A 428 1.82 -16.51 4.72
CA LYS A 428 1.88 -17.90 5.17
C LYS A 428 1.10 -18.81 4.25
N GLU A 429 -0.11 -18.42 3.87
CA GLU A 429 -0.97 -19.16 2.95
C GLU A 429 -0.29 -19.37 1.59
N LEU A 430 0.32 -18.31 1.04
CA LEU A 430 1.03 -18.40 -0.24
C LEU A 430 2.20 -19.39 -0.19
N VAL A 431 3.03 -19.36 0.86
CA VAL A 431 4.14 -20.32 1.06
C VAL A 431 3.60 -21.75 1.12
N ASP A 432 2.50 -21.94 1.83
CA ASP A 432 1.86 -23.22 2.03
C ASP A 432 1.31 -23.80 0.72
N VAL A 433 0.65 -22.96 -0.09
CA VAL A 433 0.20 -23.30 -1.44
C VAL A 433 1.40 -23.69 -2.30
N ILE A 434 2.39 -22.81 -2.44
CA ILE A 434 3.58 -23.00 -3.29
C ILE A 434 4.32 -24.30 -2.92
N SER A 435 4.46 -24.60 -1.62
CA SER A 435 5.17 -25.80 -1.15
C SER A 435 4.51 -27.11 -1.58
N LYS A 436 3.19 -27.12 -1.78
CA LYS A 436 2.39 -28.30 -2.13
C LYS A 436 2.26 -28.52 -3.64
N LEU A 437 2.45 -27.47 -4.45
CA LEU A 437 2.33 -27.54 -5.91
C LEU A 437 3.27 -28.57 -6.51
N ASN A 438 2.82 -29.33 -7.49
CA ASN A 438 3.60 -30.29 -8.28
C ASN A 438 3.69 -29.85 -9.74
N VAL A 439 4.58 -30.50 -10.49
CA VAL A 439 4.67 -30.25 -11.94
C VAL A 439 3.33 -30.57 -12.60
N GLY A 440 2.83 -29.64 -13.41
CA GLY A 440 1.51 -29.70 -14.06
C GLY A 440 0.40 -28.95 -13.31
N ASP A 441 0.58 -28.65 -12.02
CA ASP A 441 -0.44 -27.92 -11.26
C ASP A 441 -0.60 -26.48 -11.78
N VAL A 442 -1.82 -25.97 -11.65
CA VAL A 442 -2.17 -24.58 -11.95
C VAL A 442 -2.51 -23.85 -10.65
N PHE A 443 -1.92 -22.68 -10.47
CA PHE A 443 -2.19 -21.81 -9.31
C PHE A 443 -2.24 -20.35 -9.74
N LYS A 444 -2.73 -19.50 -8.85
CA LYS A 444 -2.89 -18.07 -9.08
C LYS A 444 -1.81 -17.27 -8.36
N PHE A 445 -1.24 -16.28 -9.03
CA PHE A 445 -0.21 -15.40 -8.45
C PHE A 445 -0.01 -14.15 -9.29
N GLY A 446 0.00 -12.96 -8.68
CA GLY A 446 -0.05 -11.70 -9.43
C GLY A 446 -1.39 -11.45 -10.13
N ARG A 447 -1.57 -10.23 -10.64
CA ARG A 447 -2.79 -9.78 -11.31
C ARG A 447 -2.49 -9.06 -12.61
N TYR A 448 -3.27 -9.29 -13.65
CA TYR A 448 -3.17 -8.60 -14.92
C TYR A 448 -4.54 -8.57 -15.58
N GLU A 449 -4.81 -7.55 -16.39
CA GLU A 449 -6.05 -7.49 -17.16
C GLU A 449 -6.13 -8.68 -18.12
N GLN A 450 -7.24 -9.42 -18.07
CA GLN A 450 -7.44 -10.62 -18.88
C GLN A 450 -8.81 -10.66 -19.56
N ASP A 451 -9.85 -10.04 -19.00
CA ASP A 451 -11.20 -10.11 -19.57
C ASP A 451 -11.61 -8.89 -20.43
N ASN A 452 -10.77 -7.84 -20.48
CA ASN A 452 -10.98 -6.57 -21.17
C ASN A 452 -12.06 -5.67 -20.55
N ASN A 453 -12.47 -5.95 -19.32
CA ASN A 453 -13.38 -5.12 -18.56
C ASN A 453 -12.59 -4.20 -17.60
N LEU A 454 -12.02 -3.13 -18.12
CA LEU A 454 -11.20 -2.18 -17.34
C LEU A 454 -11.89 -1.49 -16.13
N SER A 455 -13.15 -1.81 -15.82
CA SER A 455 -13.92 -1.31 -14.68
C SER A 455 -13.95 -2.23 -13.46
N ASN A 456 -13.69 -3.55 -13.62
CA ASN A 456 -13.67 -4.52 -12.51
C ASN A 456 -12.27 -4.68 -11.88
N GLY A 457 -11.23 -4.18 -12.55
CA GLY A 457 -9.84 -4.27 -12.12
C GLY A 457 -9.19 -5.58 -12.54
N GLU A 458 -7.86 -5.62 -12.53
CA GLU A 458 -7.05 -6.72 -13.06
C GLU A 458 -7.38 -8.09 -12.42
N GLU A 459 -7.45 -9.15 -13.23
CA GLU A 459 -7.69 -10.53 -12.80
C GLU A 459 -6.42 -11.24 -12.31
N GLU A 460 -6.58 -12.24 -11.45
CA GLU A 460 -5.47 -13.09 -11.02
C GLU A 460 -4.90 -13.92 -12.20
N ILE A 461 -3.58 -13.94 -12.33
CA ILE A 461 -2.91 -14.68 -13.40
C ILE A 461 -2.81 -16.16 -13.01
N GLU A 462 -3.27 -17.05 -13.90
CA GLU A 462 -3.06 -18.50 -13.75
C GLU A 462 -1.68 -18.92 -14.29
N TRP A 463 -0.93 -19.68 -13.49
CA TRP A 463 0.41 -20.17 -13.81
C TRP A 463 0.48 -21.68 -13.76
N ILE A 464 1.12 -22.29 -14.76
CA ILE A 464 1.40 -23.73 -14.86
C ILE A 464 2.80 -24.00 -14.28
N VAL A 465 2.93 -24.97 -13.38
CA VAL A 465 4.22 -25.40 -12.83
C VAL A 465 4.94 -26.33 -13.80
N LEU A 466 6.08 -25.91 -14.33
CA LEU A 466 6.87 -26.66 -15.31
C LEU A 466 7.97 -27.52 -14.67
N LYS A 467 8.52 -27.05 -13.55
CA LYS A 467 9.57 -27.75 -12.80
C LYS A 467 9.47 -27.37 -11.34
N LYS A 468 9.68 -28.35 -10.47
CA LYS A 468 9.87 -28.15 -9.03
C LYS A 468 11.27 -28.59 -8.61
N SER A 469 11.99 -27.70 -7.93
CA SER A 469 13.19 -28.01 -7.16
C SER A 469 12.87 -27.90 -5.67
N LYS A 470 13.88 -28.08 -4.80
CA LYS A 470 13.73 -27.85 -3.36
C LYS A 470 13.51 -26.35 -3.05
N SER A 471 14.14 -25.47 -3.82
CA SER A 471 14.17 -24.02 -3.59
C SER A 471 13.26 -23.22 -4.51
N ASP A 472 12.89 -23.75 -5.67
CA ASP A 472 12.25 -22.98 -6.73
C ASP A 472 11.21 -23.76 -7.55
N LEU A 473 10.15 -23.08 -7.97
CA LEU A 473 9.26 -23.50 -9.04
C LEU A 473 9.55 -22.72 -10.32
N LEU A 474 9.80 -23.39 -11.43
CA LEU A 474 9.69 -22.75 -12.75
C LEU A 474 8.22 -22.79 -13.16
N VAL A 475 7.66 -21.63 -13.46
CA VAL A 475 6.26 -21.48 -13.85
C VAL A 475 6.13 -20.71 -15.16
N ILE A 476 5.05 -20.95 -15.90
CA ILE A 476 4.68 -20.19 -17.12
C ILE A 476 3.21 -19.79 -17.05
N SER A 477 2.85 -18.62 -17.57
CA SER A 477 1.45 -18.23 -17.68
C SER A 477 0.64 -19.25 -18.47
N LYS A 478 -0.55 -19.56 -17.99
CA LYS A 478 -1.46 -20.52 -18.64
C LYS A 478 -1.93 -20.02 -20.00
N TYR A 479 -2.16 -18.72 -20.11
CA TYR A 479 -2.59 -18.05 -21.34
C TYR A 479 -1.50 -17.11 -21.89
N VAL A 480 -1.67 -16.70 -23.14
CA VAL A 480 -1.00 -15.51 -23.69
C VAL A 480 -1.68 -14.28 -23.11
N LEU A 481 -0.90 -13.43 -22.43
CA LEU A 481 -1.42 -12.25 -21.73
C LEU A 481 -1.43 -10.98 -22.58
N GLU A 482 -0.61 -10.93 -23.63
CA GLU A 482 -0.47 -9.78 -24.52
C GLU A 482 0.13 -10.23 -25.86
N PHE A 483 -0.23 -9.58 -26.98
CA PHE A 483 0.47 -9.73 -28.26
C PHE A 483 1.48 -8.60 -28.42
N ARG A 484 2.77 -8.93 -28.61
CA ARG A 484 3.83 -7.93 -28.75
C ARG A 484 4.93 -8.41 -29.68
N LYS A 485 5.57 -7.48 -30.39
CA LYS A 485 6.81 -7.74 -31.13
C LYS A 485 7.90 -8.27 -30.21
N TYR A 486 8.70 -9.20 -30.72
CA TYR A 486 9.95 -9.57 -30.08
C TYR A 486 10.87 -8.34 -29.96
N SER A 487 10.99 -7.55 -31.03
CA SER A 487 11.69 -6.27 -31.05
C SER A 487 11.24 -5.37 -32.21
N ALA A 488 11.49 -4.07 -32.12
CA ALA A 488 11.42 -3.13 -33.24
C ALA A 488 12.80 -2.98 -33.90
N PRO A 489 12.90 -2.52 -35.16
CA PRO A 489 14.18 -2.21 -35.79
C PRO A 489 14.98 -1.12 -35.02
N PRO A 490 16.32 -1.18 -35.00
CA PRO A 490 17.17 -2.21 -35.61
C PRO A 490 17.04 -3.57 -34.92
N ALA A 491 17.35 -4.66 -35.64
CA ALA A 491 17.25 -6.00 -35.09
C ALA A 491 18.06 -6.16 -33.79
N PRO A 492 17.52 -6.85 -32.78
CA PRO A 492 18.22 -7.01 -31.52
C PRO A 492 19.37 -8.01 -31.71
N GLU A 493 20.46 -7.78 -30.98
CA GLU A 493 21.63 -8.69 -30.96
C GLU A 493 21.30 -10.05 -30.31
N GLY A 494 20.19 -10.13 -29.58
CA GLY A 494 19.76 -11.30 -28.82
C GLY A 494 18.59 -10.99 -27.88
N TRP A 495 18.27 -11.92 -26.99
CA TRP A 495 17.28 -11.70 -25.93
C TRP A 495 17.62 -10.46 -25.07
N GLU A 496 18.91 -10.23 -24.79
CA GLU A 496 19.34 -9.15 -23.89
C GLU A 496 18.93 -7.74 -24.34
N THR A 497 18.80 -7.54 -25.65
CA THR A 497 18.54 -6.23 -26.30
C THR A 497 17.14 -6.16 -26.90
N SER A 498 16.31 -7.20 -26.71
CA SER A 498 14.95 -7.25 -27.23
C SER A 498 14.01 -6.27 -26.51
N ASN A 499 13.10 -5.62 -27.26
CA ASN A 499 12.05 -4.80 -26.64
C ASN A 499 11.10 -5.64 -25.77
N LEU A 500 10.89 -6.91 -26.13
CA LEU A 500 10.05 -7.83 -25.38
C LEU A 500 10.58 -8.07 -23.95
N ARG A 501 11.89 -8.33 -23.80
CA ARG A 501 12.54 -8.43 -22.48
C ARG A 501 12.39 -7.14 -21.68
N ASN A 502 12.58 -5.99 -22.33
CA ASN A 502 12.44 -4.69 -21.69
C ASN A 502 11.02 -4.47 -21.13
N TRP A 503 9.99 -4.77 -21.93
CA TRP A 503 8.60 -4.70 -21.47
C TRP A 503 8.34 -5.62 -20.28
N MET A 504 8.82 -6.87 -20.34
CA MET A 504 8.66 -7.85 -19.27
C MET A 504 9.18 -7.35 -17.92
N HIS A 505 10.31 -6.64 -17.94
CA HIS A 505 10.97 -6.14 -16.74
C HIS A 505 10.46 -4.79 -16.23
N THR A 506 9.98 -3.93 -17.14
CA THR A 506 9.66 -2.54 -16.80
C THR A 506 8.20 -2.27 -16.62
N ILE A 507 7.35 -2.98 -17.37
CA ILE A 507 5.91 -2.76 -17.40
C ILE A 507 5.22 -3.97 -16.77
N PHE A 508 5.43 -5.16 -17.34
CA PHE A 508 4.74 -6.37 -16.86
C PHE A 508 5.09 -6.67 -15.41
N TYR A 509 6.37 -6.88 -15.07
CA TYR A 509 6.77 -7.23 -13.70
C TYR A 509 6.36 -6.18 -12.65
N GLN A 510 6.32 -4.90 -13.01
CA GLN A 510 5.98 -3.83 -12.07
C GLN A 510 4.48 -3.75 -11.80
N ASN A 511 3.66 -4.02 -12.82
CA ASN A 511 2.21 -3.93 -12.72
C ASN A 511 1.60 -5.26 -12.28
N ALA A 512 2.18 -6.39 -12.70
CA ALA A 512 1.61 -7.70 -12.48
C ALA A 512 1.77 -8.22 -11.04
N PHE A 513 2.74 -7.70 -10.29
CA PHE A 513 3.07 -8.20 -8.96
C PHE A 513 3.19 -7.05 -7.98
N ASN A 514 2.61 -7.22 -6.79
CA ASN A 514 2.81 -6.27 -5.68
C ASN A 514 4.17 -6.49 -4.99
N GLU A 515 4.56 -5.57 -4.10
CA GLU A 515 5.86 -5.62 -3.42
C GLU A 515 6.08 -6.89 -2.58
N ASN A 516 5.01 -7.49 -2.05
CA ASN A 516 5.11 -8.74 -1.30
C ASN A 516 5.31 -9.95 -2.22
N GLU A 517 4.57 -10.02 -3.32
CA GLU A 517 4.72 -11.06 -4.35
C GLU A 517 6.11 -11.03 -4.99
N LYS A 518 6.62 -9.83 -5.31
CA LYS A 518 7.98 -9.64 -5.87
C LYS A 518 9.07 -10.29 -5.00
N ARG A 519 8.87 -10.40 -3.68
CA ARG A 519 9.83 -11.04 -2.76
C ARG A 519 9.91 -12.56 -2.89
N TYR A 520 9.00 -13.17 -3.64
CA TYR A 520 9.01 -14.59 -3.99
C TYR A 520 9.57 -14.85 -5.39
N ILE A 521 9.75 -13.82 -6.22
CA ILE A 521 10.22 -14.03 -7.59
C ILE A 521 11.75 -13.97 -7.60
N ASN A 522 12.39 -15.07 -7.99
CA ASN A 522 13.84 -15.14 -8.06
C ASN A 522 14.35 -14.46 -9.33
N CYS A 523 15.33 -13.59 -9.17
CA CYS A 523 16.14 -13.13 -10.29
C CYS A 523 17.11 -14.25 -10.69
N VAL A 524 16.94 -14.78 -11.91
CA VAL A 524 17.77 -15.90 -12.38
C VAL A 524 18.73 -15.47 -13.47
N LYS A 525 19.92 -16.09 -13.47
CA LYS A 525 20.86 -15.98 -14.57
C LYS A 525 20.37 -16.84 -15.74
N ASN A 526 19.72 -16.21 -16.69
CA ASN A 526 19.31 -16.84 -17.93
C ASN A 526 20.52 -16.98 -18.85
N THR A 527 21.02 -18.22 -18.96
CA THR A 527 22.18 -18.53 -19.81
C THR A 527 21.78 -18.63 -21.28
N LYS A 528 22.79 -18.51 -22.16
CA LYS A 528 22.63 -18.73 -23.60
C LYS A 528 22.24 -20.19 -23.83
N ASP A 529 21.30 -20.42 -24.74
CA ASP A 529 20.96 -21.78 -25.18
C ASP A 529 22.18 -22.39 -25.88
N SER A 530 22.50 -23.65 -25.57
CA SER A 530 23.73 -24.32 -26.03
C SER A 530 23.55 -25.13 -27.31
N ASN A 531 22.37 -25.04 -27.95
CA ASN A 531 22.02 -25.84 -29.11
C ASN A 531 22.72 -25.30 -30.39
N ASP A 532 24.04 -25.50 -30.43
CA ASP A 532 25.04 -25.06 -31.41
C ASP A 532 24.93 -25.80 -32.76
N LYS A 533 23.72 -25.95 -33.30
CA LYS A 533 23.55 -26.63 -34.60
C LYS A 533 23.82 -25.71 -35.80
N ASN A 534 23.77 -24.38 -35.61
CA ASN A 534 23.71 -23.42 -36.72
C ASN A 534 24.67 -22.21 -36.61
N ASN A 535 25.61 -22.17 -35.66
CA ASN A 535 26.61 -21.08 -35.57
C ASN A 535 25.96 -19.66 -35.45
N VAL A 536 24.78 -19.58 -34.84
CA VAL A 536 24.00 -18.34 -34.68
C VAL A 536 24.46 -17.62 -33.40
N ASN A 537 24.55 -16.29 -33.42
CA ASN A 537 24.83 -15.52 -32.20
C ASN A 537 23.58 -15.49 -31.31
N TYR A 538 23.57 -16.28 -30.23
CA TYR A 538 22.45 -16.41 -29.30
C TYR A 538 22.36 -15.30 -28.25
N GLY A 539 23.12 -14.21 -28.42
CA GLY A 539 23.23 -13.15 -27.43
C GLY A 539 24.01 -13.58 -26.17
N ARG A 540 23.87 -12.79 -25.11
CA ARG A 540 24.57 -12.94 -23.82
C ARG A 540 23.62 -13.43 -22.74
N SER A 541 24.20 -13.96 -21.66
CA SER A 541 23.42 -14.30 -20.47
C SER A 541 22.83 -13.03 -19.83
N THR A 542 21.58 -13.13 -19.39
CA THR A 542 20.84 -12.05 -18.73
C THR A 542 20.52 -12.41 -17.29
N ALA A 543 20.16 -11.41 -16.49
CA ALA A 543 19.51 -11.61 -15.21
C ALA A 543 18.07 -11.12 -15.34
N ASP A 544 17.11 -12.00 -15.07
CA ASP A 544 15.69 -11.74 -15.34
C ASP A 544 14.82 -12.24 -14.18
N TYR A 545 13.80 -11.45 -13.81
CA TYR A 545 12.75 -11.89 -12.90
C TYR A 545 11.61 -12.58 -13.67
N CYS A 546 11.25 -12.04 -14.83
CA CYS A 546 10.31 -12.63 -15.77
C CYS A 546 10.96 -12.73 -17.15
N PHE A 547 10.74 -13.84 -17.85
CA PHE A 547 11.35 -14.13 -19.14
C PHE A 547 10.42 -15.03 -19.99
N THR A 548 10.76 -15.29 -21.24
CA THR A 548 10.17 -16.40 -22.00
C THR A 548 11.11 -17.60 -22.00
N LEU A 549 10.57 -18.81 -22.12
CA LEU A 549 11.37 -20.05 -22.11
C LEU A 549 12.33 -20.11 -23.30
N THR A 550 13.42 -20.86 -23.15
CA THR A 550 14.25 -21.32 -24.28
C THR A 550 13.60 -22.49 -25.01
N LEU A 551 14.04 -22.76 -26.24
CA LEU A 551 13.63 -23.98 -26.95
C LEU A 551 13.94 -25.22 -26.12
N SER A 552 15.16 -25.33 -25.59
CA SER A 552 15.55 -26.47 -24.76
C SER A 552 14.65 -26.65 -23.53
N GLU A 553 14.17 -25.56 -22.91
CA GLU A 553 13.21 -25.61 -21.80
C GLU A 553 11.81 -26.02 -22.27
N VAL A 554 11.34 -25.51 -23.41
CA VAL A 554 10.06 -25.91 -23.99
C VAL A 554 10.07 -27.39 -24.36
N GLU A 555 11.11 -27.88 -25.04
CA GLU A 555 11.24 -29.30 -25.41
C GLU A 555 11.29 -30.21 -24.20
N LYS A 556 11.89 -29.74 -23.11
CA LYS A 556 12.05 -30.51 -21.88
C LYS A 556 10.78 -30.54 -21.02
N TYR A 557 10.08 -29.41 -20.90
CA TYR A 557 9.00 -29.27 -19.93
C TYR A 557 7.59 -29.21 -20.55
N LEU A 558 7.47 -28.99 -21.85
CA LEU A 558 6.19 -28.89 -22.56
C LEU A 558 6.18 -29.88 -23.75
N PRO A 559 5.58 -31.08 -23.59
CA PRO A 559 5.32 -31.97 -24.71
C PRO A 559 4.42 -31.29 -25.75
N LEU A 560 4.40 -31.81 -26.97
CA LEU A 560 3.82 -31.13 -28.15
C LEU A 560 2.39 -30.62 -27.94
N ASN A 561 1.54 -31.42 -27.32
CA ASN A 561 0.14 -31.09 -27.02
C ASN A 561 -0.02 -30.00 -25.95
N GLU A 562 0.95 -29.82 -25.06
CA GLU A 562 0.95 -28.81 -23.99
C GLU A 562 1.56 -27.47 -24.43
N ARG A 563 2.13 -27.41 -25.64
CA ARG A 563 2.61 -26.15 -26.24
C ARG A 563 1.49 -25.29 -26.80
N ILE A 564 0.30 -25.88 -26.98
CA ILE A 564 -0.89 -25.17 -27.43
C ILE A 564 -1.30 -24.17 -26.34
N CYS A 565 -1.46 -22.91 -26.71
CA CYS A 565 -1.85 -21.85 -25.80
C CYS A 565 -2.97 -21.03 -26.42
N TYR A 566 -3.84 -20.48 -25.57
CA TYR A 566 -4.92 -19.59 -25.98
C TYR A 566 -4.65 -18.19 -25.42
N PRO A 567 -5.00 -17.12 -26.15
CA PRO A 567 -4.88 -15.76 -25.64
C PRO A 567 -6.07 -15.41 -24.74
N THR A 568 -5.84 -14.50 -23.79
CA THR A 568 -6.93 -13.91 -23.00
C THR A 568 -7.79 -12.97 -23.86
N PRO A 569 -9.08 -12.74 -23.52
CA PRO A 569 -9.90 -11.72 -24.18
C PRO A 569 -9.24 -10.34 -24.27
N TYR A 570 -8.53 -9.92 -23.22
CA TYR A 570 -7.74 -8.69 -23.23
C TYR A 570 -6.64 -8.73 -24.28
N ALA A 571 -5.83 -9.80 -24.33
CA ALA A 571 -4.78 -9.93 -25.34
C ALA A 571 -5.34 -9.87 -26.77
N VAL A 572 -6.46 -10.54 -27.02
CA VAL A 572 -7.17 -10.50 -28.32
C VAL A 572 -7.59 -9.08 -28.68
N SER A 573 -8.07 -8.30 -27.71
CA SER A 573 -8.48 -6.90 -27.96
C SER A 573 -7.33 -5.98 -28.41
N ASN A 574 -6.09 -6.36 -28.06
CA ASN A 574 -4.87 -5.67 -28.47
C ASN A 574 -4.20 -6.31 -29.69
N SER A 575 -4.79 -7.38 -30.27
CA SER A 575 -4.26 -8.06 -31.45
C SER A 575 -4.81 -7.45 -32.73
N THR A 576 -3.97 -7.38 -33.77
CA THR A 576 -4.37 -7.00 -35.13
C THR A 576 -4.79 -8.21 -35.98
N TRP A 577 -4.60 -9.43 -35.49
CA TRP A 577 -4.78 -10.67 -36.26
C TRP A 577 -5.77 -11.65 -35.61
N TYR A 578 -5.74 -11.78 -34.28
CA TYR A 578 -6.65 -12.67 -33.57
C TYR A 578 -7.94 -11.94 -33.27
N THR A 579 -9.08 -12.55 -33.63
CA THR A 579 -10.41 -11.98 -33.40
C THR A 579 -11.20 -12.74 -32.32
N SER A 580 -10.62 -13.78 -31.73
CA SER A 580 -11.26 -14.62 -30.72
C SER A 580 -10.24 -15.32 -29.83
N SER A 581 -10.55 -15.42 -28.54
CA SER A 581 -9.79 -16.19 -27.54
C SER A 581 -10.03 -17.70 -27.61
N SER A 582 -10.90 -18.16 -28.50
CA SER A 582 -11.25 -19.57 -28.67
C SER A 582 -10.31 -20.34 -29.60
N TYR A 583 -9.36 -19.68 -30.24
CA TYR A 583 -8.38 -20.30 -31.13
C TYR A 583 -6.98 -20.27 -30.51
N PRO A 584 -6.17 -21.32 -30.75
CA PRO A 584 -4.81 -21.34 -30.27
C PRO A 584 -3.97 -20.28 -30.99
N CYS A 585 -2.99 -19.73 -30.29
CA CYS A 585 -2.11 -18.68 -30.81
C CYS A 585 -0.63 -19.05 -30.72
N TYR A 586 0.16 -18.40 -31.56
CA TYR A 586 1.61 -18.46 -31.50
C TYR A 586 2.16 -17.67 -30.31
N TRP A 587 3.28 -18.11 -29.75
CA TRP A 587 3.93 -17.40 -28.64
C TRP A 587 5.45 -17.46 -28.67
N TRP A 588 6.07 -16.41 -28.13
CA TRP A 588 7.52 -16.20 -28.18
C TRP A 588 8.32 -17.10 -27.23
N ILE A 589 9.42 -17.65 -27.75
CA ILE A 589 10.54 -18.17 -26.95
C ILE A 589 11.77 -17.27 -27.07
N ARG A 590 12.61 -17.21 -26.03
CA ARG A 590 13.82 -16.36 -26.04
C ARG A 590 14.97 -16.93 -26.85
N THR A 591 14.88 -18.20 -27.28
CA THR A 591 15.90 -18.78 -28.16
C THR A 591 15.75 -18.21 -29.57
N PRO A 592 16.78 -17.57 -30.14
CA PRO A 592 16.78 -17.08 -31.51
C PRO A 592 16.94 -18.20 -32.54
N VAL A 593 15.90 -19.02 -32.71
CA VAL A 593 15.82 -20.08 -33.73
C VAL A 593 14.59 -19.85 -34.62
N GLY A 594 14.75 -20.09 -35.92
CA GLY A 594 13.79 -19.67 -36.93
C GLY A 594 12.43 -20.37 -36.88
N TYR A 595 12.32 -21.63 -36.46
CA TYR A 595 11.05 -22.35 -36.38
C TYR A 595 11.18 -23.65 -35.58
N VAL A 596 10.18 -23.96 -34.75
CA VAL A 596 9.89 -25.33 -34.28
C VAL A 596 8.43 -25.63 -34.61
N VAL A 597 8.14 -25.77 -35.90
CA VAL A 597 6.91 -26.42 -36.37
C VAL A 597 7.29 -27.85 -36.65
N ASP A 598 6.78 -28.79 -35.87
CA ASP A 598 6.73 -30.16 -36.34
C ASP A 598 5.44 -30.39 -37.15
N GLN A 599 5.31 -31.61 -37.67
CA GLN A 599 4.22 -32.07 -38.54
C GLN A 599 2.80 -31.93 -37.94
N TYR A 600 2.65 -31.45 -36.70
CA TYR A 600 1.39 -31.24 -35.99
C TYR A 600 1.09 -29.77 -35.64
N GLY A 601 1.90 -28.80 -36.10
CA GLY A 601 1.60 -27.37 -35.93
C GLY A 601 1.88 -26.85 -34.52
N THR A 602 3.05 -27.13 -33.94
CA THR A 602 3.45 -26.55 -32.65
C THR A 602 3.60 -25.02 -32.70
N HIS A 603 3.06 -24.33 -31.67
CA HIS A 603 2.76 -22.89 -31.68
C HIS A 603 3.82 -21.99 -31.02
N CYS A 604 5.08 -22.44 -30.85
CA CYS A 604 6.13 -21.60 -30.27
C CYS A 604 7.13 -21.11 -31.33
N ILE A 605 7.49 -19.83 -31.28
CA ILE A 605 8.32 -19.17 -32.30
C ILE A 605 9.52 -18.48 -31.66
N GLY A 606 10.71 -18.67 -32.24
CA GLY A 606 11.95 -18.01 -31.83
C GLY A 606 12.27 -16.74 -32.63
N GLY A 607 12.79 -15.72 -31.93
CA GLY A 607 12.78 -14.34 -32.42
C GLY A 607 13.80 -13.93 -33.49
N LEU A 608 14.77 -14.76 -33.93
CA LEU A 608 15.79 -14.31 -34.90
C LEU A 608 16.06 -15.36 -36.00
N TYR A 609 15.61 -15.09 -37.22
CA TYR A 609 16.13 -15.75 -38.42
C TYR A 609 16.29 -14.78 -39.59
N TYR A 610 17.47 -14.80 -40.19
CA TYR A 610 17.84 -14.04 -41.38
C TYR A 610 18.15 -15.00 -42.53
N LYS A 611 17.18 -15.20 -43.44
CA LYS A 611 17.47 -15.51 -44.84
C LYS A 611 16.30 -15.34 -45.81
N ASN A 612 15.30 -14.50 -45.48
CA ASN A 612 14.37 -13.81 -46.43
C ASN A 612 13.33 -12.83 -45.78
N GLY A 613 13.55 -12.31 -44.54
CA GLY A 613 12.90 -11.11 -43.95
C GLY A 613 11.45 -11.26 -43.44
N MET A 614 11.00 -10.83 -42.26
CA MET A 614 11.54 -10.27 -41.01
C MET A 614 10.60 -10.73 -39.87
N TYR A 615 11.08 -11.50 -38.88
CA TYR A 615 10.20 -12.15 -37.88
C TYR A 615 10.18 -11.46 -36.50
N TYR A 616 11.25 -10.79 -36.07
CA TYR A 616 11.29 -10.16 -34.73
C TYR A 616 10.30 -8.99 -34.59
N THR A 617 9.88 -8.39 -35.70
CA THR A 617 8.89 -7.31 -35.76
C THR A 617 7.44 -7.81 -35.83
N ASN A 618 7.21 -9.13 -35.82
CA ASN A 618 5.86 -9.69 -35.93
C ASN A 618 5.02 -9.30 -34.71
N GLU A 619 3.84 -8.75 -34.93
CA GLU A 619 2.87 -8.39 -33.88
C GLU A 619 1.90 -9.52 -33.56
N GLU A 620 1.87 -10.57 -34.39
CA GLU A 620 0.90 -11.66 -34.32
C GLU A 620 1.23 -12.68 -33.22
N ASP A 621 2.39 -12.55 -32.58
CA ASP A 621 2.90 -13.54 -31.63
C ASP A 621 2.71 -13.08 -30.18
N GLY A 622 2.14 -13.99 -29.39
CA GLY A 622 1.77 -13.78 -28.01
C GLY A 622 2.93 -13.89 -27.03
N VAL A 623 2.78 -13.26 -25.87
CA VAL A 623 3.73 -13.34 -24.77
C VAL A 623 3.18 -14.26 -23.68
N ARG A 624 3.95 -15.31 -23.37
CA ARG A 624 3.77 -16.15 -22.18
C ARG A 624 4.92 -15.92 -21.20
N PRO A 625 4.74 -15.05 -20.20
CA PRO A 625 5.75 -14.87 -19.17
C PRO A 625 6.01 -16.17 -18.43
N ALA A 626 7.27 -16.39 -18.07
CA ALA A 626 7.76 -17.44 -17.22
C ALA A 626 8.67 -16.85 -16.14
N MET A 627 8.73 -17.49 -14.98
CA MET A 627 9.55 -17.02 -13.86
C MET A 627 9.89 -18.16 -12.90
N TYR A 628 10.85 -17.90 -12.01
CA TYR A 628 11.13 -18.77 -10.88
C TYR A 628 10.53 -18.20 -9.61
N ILE A 629 9.73 -18.99 -8.91
CA ILE A 629 9.15 -18.65 -7.61
C ILE A 629 9.92 -19.39 -6.52
N ASN A 630 10.34 -18.67 -5.49
CA ASN A 630 11.04 -19.21 -4.33
C ASN A 630 10.08 -19.97 -3.42
N THR A 631 10.38 -21.24 -3.15
CA THR A 631 9.56 -22.13 -2.32
C THR A 631 9.99 -22.16 -0.85
N GLU A 632 11.15 -21.57 -0.52
CA GLU A 632 11.71 -21.54 0.84
C GLU A 632 11.32 -20.25 1.61
N GLY A 633 10.49 -19.39 1.00
CA GLY A 633 9.90 -18.20 1.62
C GLY A 633 10.38 -16.87 1.01
N LYS A 634 9.94 -15.75 1.60
CA LYS A 634 10.35 -14.42 1.14
C LYS A 634 11.87 -14.33 1.12
N ILE A 635 12.45 -13.97 -0.03
CA ILE A 635 13.85 -13.55 -0.08
C ILE A 635 13.95 -12.37 0.89
N LYS A 636 14.89 -12.34 1.85
CA LYS A 636 14.99 -11.29 2.89
C LYS A 636 16.06 -10.23 2.60
N SER A 637 17.08 -10.57 1.83
CA SER A 637 18.17 -9.65 1.46
C SER A 637 17.79 -8.74 0.30
N ARG A 638 18.04 -7.43 0.42
CA ARG A 638 17.92 -6.47 -0.68
C ARG A 638 18.55 -7.05 -1.96
N SER A 639 17.84 -6.97 -3.09
CA SER A 639 18.35 -7.52 -4.34
C SER A 639 19.60 -6.74 -4.72
N ASN A 640 20.65 -7.46 -5.13
CA ASN A 640 21.81 -6.84 -5.76
C ASN A 640 21.51 -6.40 -7.21
N TYR A 641 20.30 -6.63 -7.71
CA TYR A 641 19.86 -6.16 -9.00
C TYR A 641 19.11 -4.83 -8.89
N TYR A 642 19.46 -3.90 -9.77
CA TYR A 642 18.92 -2.54 -9.80
C TYR A 642 18.55 -2.16 -11.23
N TYR A 643 17.48 -1.38 -11.38
CA TYR A 643 17.13 -0.74 -12.63
C TYR A 643 17.89 0.58 -12.78
N ILE A 644 18.38 0.84 -13.99
CA ILE A 644 18.95 2.15 -14.33
C ILE A 644 17.82 3.17 -14.47
N ASN A 645 17.71 4.09 -13.51
CA ASN A 645 16.74 5.16 -13.53
C ASN A 645 17.41 6.47 -13.97
N THR A 646 17.72 6.56 -15.26
CA THR A 646 18.17 7.81 -15.89
C THR A 646 17.01 8.50 -16.60
N GLU A 647 17.04 9.83 -16.73
CA GLU A 647 15.91 10.54 -17.34
C GLU A 647 15.80 10.29 -18.85
N GLU A 648 16.90 10.41 -19.62
CA GLU A 648 16.89 10.30 -21.11
C GLU A 648 18.22 9.82 -21.74
N SER A 649 19.21 9.36 -20.96
CA SER A 649 20.51 8.95 -21.52
C SER A 649 21.04 7.68 -20.91
N ASP A 650 21.87 6.97 -21.68
CA ASP A 650 22.58 5.80 -21.15
C ASP A 650 23.46 6.20 -19.96
N LEU A 651 23.33 5.45 -18.87
CA LEU A 651 24.21 5.58 -17.73
C LEU A 651 25.63 5.16 -18.13
N ARG A 652 26.56 6.10 -17.97
CA ARG A 652 27.97 5.87 -18.32
C ARG A 652 28.65 5.06 -17.22
N VAL A 653 29.16 3.89 -17.58
CA VAL A 653 30.02 3.08 -16.71
C VAL A 653 31.43 3.61 -16.81
N ARG A 654 31.99 4.01 -15.67
CA ARG A 654 33.34 4.57 -15.53
C ARG A 654 34.32 3.50 -15.07
N LYS A 655 35.58 3.63 -15.46
CA LYS A 655 36.66 2.75 -14.98
C LYS A 655 36.94 2.92 -13.48
N GLU A 656 36.90 4.16 -12.99
CA GLU A 656 37.10 4.55 -11.58
C GLU A 656 35.89 5.33 -11.04
N LYS A 657 35.83 5.53 -9.71
CA LYS A 657 34.77 6.29 -9.00
C LYS A 657 34.86 7.82 -9.24
N ASP A 658 34.96 8.25 -10.50
CA ASP A 658 35.17 9.65 -10.92
C ASP A 658 34.42 9.96 -12.24
N ILE A 659 33.75 11.12 -12.31
CA ILE A 659 33.01 11.58 -13.48
C ILE A 659 33.91 11.95 -14.68
N THR A 660 35.21 12.15 -14.45
CA THR A 660 36.22 12.43 -15.48
C THR A 660 36.90 11.16 -15.99
N SER A 661 36.74 10.03 -15.28
CA SER A 661 37.31 8.74 -15.63
C SER A 661 36.80 8.22 -16.98
N GLU A 662 37.61 7.39 -17.64
CA GLU A 662 37.28 6.74 -18.91
C GLU A 662 35.91 6.04 -18.86
N ILE A 663 35.08 6.26 -19.88
CA ILE A 663 33.80 5.57 -20.05
C ILE A 663 34.09 4.23 -20.71
N ILE A 664 33.88 3.13 -19.98
CA ILE A 664 34.16 1.78 -20.45
C ILE A 664 32.93 1.10 -21.06
N GLU A 665 31.73 1.57 -20.70
CA GLU A 665 30.44 1.07 -21.22
C GLU A 665 29.32 2.09 -21.02
N LYS A 666 28.20 1.90 -21.72
CA LYS A 666 26.96 2.65 -21.55
C LYS A 666 25.80 1.70 -21.28
N ILE A 667 24.97 2.04 -20.30
CA ILE A 667 23.83 1.21 -19.88
C ILE A 667 22.54 1.95 -20.16
N PRO A 668 21.65 1.40 -21.01
CA PRO A 668 20.37 2.02 -21.29
C PRO A 668 19.53 2.23 -20.03
N LYS A 669 18.67 3.25 -20.08
CA LYS A 669 17.59 3.44 -19.10
C LYS A 669 16.79 2.14 -18.95
N ASN A 670 16.37 1.85 -17.73
CA ASN A 670 15.64 0.68 -17.29
C ASN A 670 16.36 -0.67 -17.48
N ALA A 671 17.62 -0.67 -17.92
CA ALA A 671 18.39 -1.90 -17.92
C ALA A 671 18.54 -2.41 -16.48
N LEU A 672 18.34 -3.71 -16.30
CA LEU A 672 18.64 -4.38 -15.04
C LEU A 672 20.15 -4.65 -14.94
N VAL A 673 20.78 -4.19 -13.87
CA VAL A 673 22.21 -4.34 -13.61
C VAL A 673 22.46 -5.02 -12.28
N TYR A 674 23.51 -5.84 -12.21
CA TYR A 674 24.00 -6.39 -10.95
C TYR A 674 24.98 -5.41 -10.30
N ILE A 675 24.72 -5.06 -9.04
CA ILE A 675 25.58 -4.27 -8.19
C ILE A 675 26.38 -5.21 -7.30
N SER A 676 27.69 -5.27 -7.49
CA SER A 676 28.60 -6.06 -6.66
C SER A 676 28.98 -5.35 -5.36
N GLU A 677 28.95 -4.01 -5.35
CA GLU A 677 29.25 -3.17 -4.18
C GLU A 677 28.40 -1.91 -4.27
N TYR A 678 27.43 -1.75 -3.37
CA TYR A 678 26.60 -0.55 -3.31
C TYR A 678 27.30 0.52 -2.46
N GLY A 679 27.47 1.72 -3.01
CA GLY A 679 28.05 2.86 -2.30
C GLY A 679 27.11 4.06 -2.28
N ASN A 680 27.34 4.99 -1.34
CA ASN A 680 26.47 6.17 -1.18
C ASN A 680 26.47 7.09 -2.42
N ASP A 681 27.62 7.24 -3.10
CA ASP A 681 27.76 8.10 -4.29
C ASP A 681 28.06 7.30 -5.57
N TRP A 682 28.93 6.30 -5.48
CA TRP A 682 29.28 5.40 -6.58
C TRP A 682 29.05 3.95 -6.19
N SER A 683 28.44 3.19 -7.10
CA SER A 683 28.26 1.75 -6.98
C SER A 683 29.08 1.02 -8.03
N LYS A 684 29.64 -0.13 -7.65
CA LYS A 684 30.36 -1.02 -8.54
C LYS A 684 29.38 -2.00 -9.17
N ILE A 685 29.40 -2.06 -10.49
CA ILE A 685 28.47 -2.88 -11.27
C ILE A 685 29.21 -3.79 -12.23
N THR A 686 28.53 -4.86 -12.64
CA THR A 686 28.93 -5.66 -13.78
C THR A 686 27.82 -5.62 -14.83
N TYR A 687 28.15 -5.16 -16.04
CA TYR A 687 27.23 -5.11 -17.17
C TYR A 687 27.96 -5.54 -18.43
N LYS A 688 27.36 -6.43 -19.24
CA LYS A 688 27.96 -6.93 -20.49
C LYS A 688 29.39 -7.51 -20.31
N ASN A 689 29.67 -8.16 -19.18
CA ASN A 689 30.99 -8.67 -18.74
C ASN A 689 32.08 -7.61 -18.49
N LYS A 690 31.71 -6.33 -18.42
CA LYS A 690 32.59 -5.24 -17.98
C LYS A 690 32.24 -4.85 -16.56
N THR A 691 33.26 -4.68 -15.73
CA THR A 691 33.11 -4.21 -14.35
C THR A 691 33.62 -2.78 -14.25
N GLY A 692 32.80 -1.91 -13.69
CA GLY A 692 33.13 -0.49 -13.50
C GLY A 692 32.20 0.16 -12.50
N TYR A 693 32.21 1.49 -12.46
CA TYR A 693 31.48 2.28 -11.48
C TYR A 693 30.44 3.18 -12.14
N VAL A 694 29.29 3.30 -11.49
CA VAL A 694 28.21 4.21 -11.88
C VAL A 694 27.75 5.02 -10.68
N LYS A 695 27.15 6.19 -10.91
CA LYS A 695 26.57 7.02 -9.86
C LYS A 695 25.33 6.33 -9.26
N SER A 696 25.31 6.20 -7.94
CA SER A 696 24.28 5.46 -7.20
C SER A 696 22.89 6.10 -7.27
N GLU A 697 22.81 7.42 -7.50
CA GLU A 697 21.53 8.15 -7.65
C GLU A 697 20.68 7.65 -8.82
N TYR A 698 21.29 7.04 -9.84
CA TYR A 698 20.58 6.48 -11.01
C TYR A 698 20.22 5.01 -10.82
N LEU A 699 20.34 4.46 -9.61
CA LEU A 699 20.09 3.05 -9.31
C LEU A 699 18.83 2.94 -8.48
N GLN A 700 17.78 2.38 -9.07
CA GLN A 700 16.56 2.01 -8.37
C GLN A 700 16.63 0.53 -8.02
N ASN A 701 16.43 0.15 -6.76
CA ASN A 701 16.42 -1.27 -6.40
C ASN A 701 15.33 -1.99 -7.18
N ALA A 702 15.63 -3.16 -7.72
CA ALA A 702 14.66 -3.92 -8.51
C ALA A 702 13.67 -4.74 -7.65
N ARG A 703 13.66 -4.51 -6.34
CA ARG A 703 13.00 -5.29 -5.31
C ARG A 703 12.62 -4.38 -4.14
#